data_AF-A0A840UM51-F1
#
_entry.id   AF-A0A840UM51-F1
#
_cell.length_a   1.000
_cell.length_b   1.000
_cell.length_c   1.000
_cell.angle_alpha   90.00
_cell.angle_beta   90.00
_cell.angle_gamma   90.00
#
_symmetry.space_group_name_H-M   'P 1'
#
loop_
_entity.id
_entity.type
_entity.pdbx_description
1 polymer ?
#
loop_
_entity_poly.entity_id
_entity_poly.type
_entity_poly.pdbx_seq_one_letter_code
_entity_poly.pdbx_strand_id
1 'polypeptide(L)'
;MDHTGKTPSPLRHLHMFRLLQLLVFALATVIFTGPAISADQNTAFLPLKINSQQEVDKLTAQADTFMEEALVSNGQTMLSRTRVESMADYTKVWPPAVPQMQKIAETTGFDNVAAGSLTYVGKQISIDIKVFDLLSPNAPRYYFKDGLTVETLRDGIAAVIGDILLYSGKDLRIATITPQGNKRIDSGAILRKIKSKVGDIYSPSTLREDLKSIYSMGYFNDVQIDVSDSEKGKQIVFKLVEKPVIASLVYEGIDELKEEDVKSAANIKEHFILNPARINTAVEAIRELYKSKGYYNTQVKAETTFPSDEGAVVRIIIDEGEKIYIKKIDFEGNTTFDDGDLADEIETSEKGFFSWLTASGTLKMDEVKQDVGRIVAFYNNHGFLEARISEPTIRQEEEWLYLTFMVEEGPRFKVGTIDIAGDLITDKDELLNLLAIRKEEFLSRQVMRDDILKITDYYAERGYAFATVRPDIRKSASGGRLDVEFKIEKGDLVYIDRISIKGNTRTRDNVIRRELKVSEGGIFDSKALRQSTQALQRLEYFEEVNITPEPSLDPTRMNIVIAVKEKSTGNFSIGAGYSSVDNLIFMGEISENNFLGRGDRLSLAANIGGSSSRYNLGYTNPHLNDSDLSWGADLFDTEREYDDYTKDSQGGDIRIGYPVWEKWRMVGMYSYTDTDLTDVSDYASYVIRNSVDLHVTSAVKVSLVRDSRDRILSASKGSYNLLSAEYAGGPFAGDAEFTKLEGSTSWYFPMFWKTVFHFKGSAGQVFENETDKLPVYERFYLGGINTVRGFDYGDLSPLDPVTGERIGGDKMWYTNWEILFPLAENQGVQGLVFFDAGQVFDDDEDWSLDSYRESVGLGLNWLSPMGPLKIVWGYNLDPLDDEDDSVWDFSVGGTF
;
A
#
# COMPACT_ATOMS: atom_id res chain seq x y z
N MET A 1 -8.32 -67.10 -21.38
CA MET A 1 -9.45 -67.53 -20.54
C MET A 1 -10.12 -66.25 -20.05
N ASP A 2 -10.99 -65.64 -20.85
CA ASP A 2 -12.42 -65.98 -21.05
C ASP A 2 -13.25 -65.52 -19.85
N HIS A 3 -14.42 -64.84 -19.95
CA HIS A 3 -15.19 -64.25 -21.05
C HIS A 3 -16.39 -63.51 -20.40
N THR A 4 -16.79 -62.34 -20.96
CA THR A 4 -18.17 -61.78 -21.14
C THR A 4 -19.10 -61.48 -19.93
N GLY A 5 -19.91 -60.41 -19.87
CA GLY A 5 -20.18 -59.29 -20.78
C GLY A 5 -21.45 -58.45 -20.41
N LYS A 6 -21.60 -57.30 -21.10
CA LYS A 6 -22.83 -56.52 -21.50
C LYS A 6 -23.61 -55.60 -20.53
N THR A 7 -23.36 -54.27 -20.65
CA THR A 7 -24.21 -53.12 -21.15
C THR A 7 -25.75 -53.10 -20.95
N PRO A 8 -26.42 -51.92 -20.75
CA PRO A 8 -26.64 -50.90 -21.81
C PRO A 8 -26.62 -49.39 -21.42
N SER A 9 -26.64 -48.55 -22.48
CA SER A 9 -26.54 -47.07 -22.61
C SER A 9 -27.89 -46.33 -22.41
N PRO A 10 -28.05 -44.98 -22.56
CA PRO A 10 -27.87 -44.23 -23.85
C PRO A 10 -27.40 -42.74 -23.84
N LEU A 11 -26.73 -42.36 -24.98
CA LEU A 11 -26.90 -41.15 -25.84
C LEU A 11 -26.59 -39.72 -25.29
N ARG A 12 -26.04 -38.73 -26.03
CA ARG A 12 -25.30 -38.59 -27.32
C ARG A 12 -24.89 -37.10 -27.48
N HIS A 13 -23.89 -36.84 -28.33
CA HIS A 13 -23.43 -35.59 -28.97
C HIS A 13 -22.08 -35.04 -28.48
N LEU A 14 -21.04 -35.27 -29.29
CA LEU A 14 -20.19 -34.28 -29.98
C LEU A 14 -18.78 -34.84 -30.27
N HIS A 15 -18.70 -35.96 -30.98
CA HIS A 15 -17.50 -36.39 -31.70
C HIS A 15 -17.88 -36.68 -33.14
N MET A 16 -18.04 -35.60 -33.91
CA MET A 16 -18.24 -35.65 -35.36
C MET A 16 -17.79 -34.34 -36.00
N PHE A 17 -16.54 -33.92 -35.77
CA PHE A 17 -15.95 -32.75 -36.46
C PHE A 17 -14.46 -32.90 -36.80
N ARG A 18 -13.93 -34.13 -36.78
CA ARG A 18 -12.60 -34.47 -37.37
C ARG A 18 -12.68 -35.40 -38.59
N LEU A 19 -13.90 -35.77 -39.02
CA LEU A 19 -14.13 -36.53 -40.26
C LEU A 19 -14.94 -35.73 -41.32
N LEU A 20 -15.24 -34.45 -41.04
CA LEU A 20 -15.97 -33.53 -41.94
C LEU A 20 -15.07 -32.41 -42.53
N GLN A 21 -13.76 -32.41 -42.24
CA GLN A 21 -12.78 -31.54 -42.92
C GLN A 21 -11.97 -32.28 -44.01
N LEU A 22 -12.17 -33.61 -44.14
CA LEU A 22 -11.49 -34.46 -45.13
C LEU A 22 -12.41 -34.96 -46.26
N LEU A 23 -13.67 -34.50 -46.30
CA LEU A 23 -14.68 -34.94 -47.27
C LEU A 23 -15.42 -33.79 -47.98
N VAL A 24 -14.91 -32.56 -47.88
CA VAL A 24 -15.43 -31.36 -48.59
C VAL A 24 -14.43 -30.78 -49.61
N PHE A 25 -13.27 -31.40 -49.83
CA PHE A 25 -12.35 -31.01 -50.92
C PHE A 25 -11.95 -32.15 -51.85
N ALA A 26 -12.81 -33.16 -51.98
CA ALA A 26 -12.64 -34.30 -52.89
C ALA A 26 -13.87 -34.52 -53.80
N LEU A 27 -14.50 -33.45 -54.26
CA LEU A 27 -15.47 -33.48 -55.37
C LEU A 27 -15.42 -32.18 -56.19
N ALA A 28 -14.29 -31.91 -56.83
CA ALA A 28 -14.20 -31.03 -58.00
C ALA A 28 -12.79 -31.12 -58.63
N THR A 29 -12.49 -32.27 -59.24
CA THR A 29 -11.41 -32.36 -60.23
C THR A 29 -11.94 -33.06 -61.47
N VAL A 30 -12.68 -32.33 -62.29
CA VAL A 30 -12.76 -32.56 -63.75
C VAL A 30 -13.01 -31.20 -64.43
N ILE A 31 -11.94 -30.67 -65.04
CA ILE A 31 -11.89 -29.75 -66.19
C ILE A 31 -12.29 -28.28 -65.94
N PHE A 32 -11.30 -27.51 -65.47
CA PHE A 32 -10.93 -26.24 -66.10
C PHE A 32 -9.40 -26.17 -66.11
N THR A 33 -8.79 -26.53 -67.24
CA THR A 33 -7.40 -26.17 -67.52
C THR A 33 -7.37 -24.69 -67.89
N GLY A 34 -7.23 -23.82 -66.88
CA GLY A 34 -6.78 -22.44 -67.06
C GLY A 34 -5.26 -22.40 -66.82
N PRO A 35 -4.48 -21.67 -67.64
CA PRO A 35 -3.02 -21.71 -67.55
C PRO A 35 -2.53 -21.11 -66.23
N ALA A 36 -1.40 -21.63 -65.77
CA ALA A 36 -0.66 -21.16 -64.61
C ALA A 36 -0.49 -19.63 -64.62
N ILE A 37 -0.83 -18.99 -63.51
CA ILE A 37 -0.47 -17.59 -63.23
C ILE A 37 1.04 -17.55 -63.03
N SER A 38 1.75 -16.97 -64.01
CA SER A 38 3.11 -16.45 -63.84
C SER A 38 3.05 -15.33 -62.81
N ALA A 39 3.74 -15.49 -61.69
CA ALA A 39 3.68 -14.56 -60.56
C ALA A 39 4.70 -13.39 -60.65
N ASP A 40 5.34 -13.14 -61.80
CA ASP A 40 6.42 -12.15 -61.88
C ASP A 40 6.50 -11.39 -63.24
N GLN A 41 5.34 -11.16 -63.87
CA GLN A 41 5.25 -10.33 -65.08
C GLN A 41 4.74 -8.93 -64.71
N ASN A 42 5.55 -7.89 -64.98
CA ASN A 42 5.17 -6.49 -64.76
C ASN A 42 5.01 -5.69 -66.07
N THR A 43 5.15 -6.34 -67.22
CA THR A 43 5.09 -5.70 -68.55
C THR A 43 4.09 -6.42 -69.45
N ALA A 44 3.11 -5.69 -69.98
CA ALA A 44 2.18 -6.17 -71.00
C ALA A 44 2.87 -6.15 -72.38
N PHE A 45 3.22 -7.32 -72.92
CA PHE A 45 3.78 -7.43 -74.27
C PHE A 45 2.67 -7.60 -75.31
N LEU A 46 2.56 -6.64 -76.24
CA LEU A 46 1.60 -6.67 -77.34
C LEU A 46 2.24 -7.29 -78.60
N PRO A 47 1.50 -8.09 -79.37
CA PRO A 47 1.98 -8.61 -80.66
C PRO A 47 2.37 -7.47 -81.60
N LEU A 48 3.43 -7.69 -82.39
CA LEU A 48 3.96 -6.68 -83.29
C LEU A 48 2.97 -6.35 -84.42
N LYS A 49 2.87 -5.07 -84.78
CA LYS A 49 2.23 -4.67 -86.05
C LYS A 49 3.14 -5.02 -87.21
N ILE A 50 2.68 -5.82 -88.16
CA ILE A 50 3.48 -6.19 -89.34
C ILE A 50 3.22 -5.20 -90.47
N ASN A 51 4.27 -4.52 -90.94
CA ASN A 51 4.24 -3.64 -92.09
C ASN A 51 5.02 -4.30 -93.24
N SER A 52 4.31 -4.97 -94.15
CA SER A 52 4.91 -5.63 -95.33
C SER A 52 4.00 -5.52 -96.56
N GLN A 53 4.58 -5.46 -97.76
CA GLN A 53 3.85 -5.52 -99.04
C GLN A 53 3.65 -6.96 -99.57
N GLN A 54 4.34 -7.95 -99.00
CA GLN A 54 4.28 -9.36 -99.41
C GLN A 54 4.36 -10.29 -98.17
N GLU A 55 3.69 -11.44 -98.21
CA GLU A 55 3.73 -12.47 -97.15
C GLU A 55 3.30 -11.99 -95.74
N VAL A 56 2.38 -11.02 -95.62
CA VAL A 56 1.94 -10.44 -94.34
C VAL A 56 1.45 -11.51 -93.34
N ASP A 57 0.57 -12.42 -93.76
CA ASP A 57 -0.01 -13.43 -92.87
C ASP A 57 1.05 -14.41 -92.34
N LYS A 58 2.00 -14.79 -93.20
CA LYS A 58 3.09 -15.71 -92.87
C LYS A 58 4.11 -15.05 -91.94
N LEU A 59 4.48 -13.79 -92.19
CA LEU A 59 5.34 -13.00 -91.32
C LEU A 59 4.69 -12.71 -89.97
N THR A 60 3.37 -12.49 -89.94
CA THR A 60 2.60 -12.31 -88.70
C THR A 60 2.64 -13.56 -87.84
N ALA A 61 2.34 -14.72 -88.41
CA ALA A 61 2.39 -15.98 -87.69
C ALA A 61 3.81 -16.30 -87.16
N GLN A 62 4.84 -16.03 -87.95
CA GLN A 62 6.24 -16.22 -87.54
C GLN A 62 6.65 -15.26 -86.42
N ALA A 63 6.33 -13.96 -86.54
CA ALA A 63 6.67 -12.97 -85.54
C ALA A 63 5.97 -13.23 -84.19
N ASP A 64 4.69 -13.60 -84.22
CA ASP A 64 3.94 -13.94 -83.01
C ASP A 64 4.52 -15.19 -82.32
N THR A 65 4.84 -16.22 -83.11
CA THR A 65 5.48 -17.46 -82.58
C THR A 65 6.83 -17.15 -81.94
N PHE A 66 7.69 -16.38 -82.60
CA PHE A 66 9.01 -16.06 -82.07
C PHE A 66 8.95 -15.12 -80.85
N MET A 67 7.99 -14.19 -80.81
CA MET A 67 7.78 -13.32 -79.65
C MET A 67 7.27 -14.12 -78.45
N GLU A 68 6.36 -15.07 -78.68
CA GLU A 68 5.88 -15.98 -77.65
C GLU A 68 7.00 -16.90 -77.12
N GLU A 69 7.82 -17.49 -77.98
CA GLU A 69 8.99 -18.29 -77.58
C GLU A 69 9.99 -17.47 -76.75
N ALA A 70 10.29 -16.23 -77.18
CA ALA A 70 11.21 -15.33 -76.48
C ALA A 70 10.68 -14.92 -75.09
N LEU A 71 9.38 -14.72 -74.95
CA LEU A 71 8.76 -14.35 -73.69
C LEU A 71 8.64 -15.55 -72.74
N VAL A 72 8.17 -16.69 -73.24
CA VAL A 72 8.01 -17.92 -72.44
C VAL A 72 9.35 -18.43 -71.92
N SER A 73 10.43 -18.32 -72.72
CA SER A 73 11.79 -18.68 -72.26
C SER A 73 12.31 -17.80 -71.12
N ASN A 74 11.70 -16.64 -70.89
CA ASN A 74 11.99 -15.73 -69.78
C ASN A 74 10.88 -15.70 -68.71
N GLY A 75 9.95 -16.67 -68.71
CA GLY A 75 8.86 -16.75 -67.73
C GLY A 75 7.74 -15.72 -67.92
N GLN A 76 7.71 -15.05 -69.07
CA GLN A 76 6.75 -13.99 -69.42
C GLN A 76 5.73 -14.51 -70.43
N THR A 77 4.61 -13.80 -70.58
CA THR A 77 3.54 -14.13 -71.52
C THR A 77 3.19 -12.96 -72.44
N MET A 78 2.91 -13.25 -73.70
CA MET A 78 2.41 -12.26 -74.66
C MET A 78 0.88 -12.15 -74.55
N LEU A 79 0.33 -10.94 -74.72
CA LEU A 79 -1.12 -10.81 -74.91
C LEU A 79 -1.52 -11.40 -76.27
N SER A 80 -2.56 -12.23 -76.31
CA SER A 80 -3.07 -12.76 -77.58
C SER A 80 -3.51 -11.62 -78.52
N ARG A 81 -3.24 -11.73 -79.82
CA ARG A 81 -3.60 -10.72 -80.84
C ARG A 81 -5.08 -10.32 -80.80
N THR A 82 -5.99 -11.29 -80.62
CA THR A 82 -7.44 -11.03 -80.48
C THR A 82 -7.80 -10.21 -79.23
N ARG A 83 -7.06 -10.39 -78.13
CA ARG A 83 -7.23 -9.60 -76.90
C ARG A 83 -6.70 -8.19 -77.08
N VAL A 84 -5.63 -8.00 -77.87
CA VAL A 84 -5.11 -6.66 -78.18
C VAL A 84 -6.02 -5.93 -79.15
N GLU A 85 -6.58 -6.59 -80.16
CA GLU A 85 -7.50 -6.00 -81.13
C GLU A 85 -8.78 -5.43 -80.49
N SER A 86 -9.22 -5.96 -79.35
CA SER A 86 -10.35 -5.39 -78.59
C SER A 86 -10.01 -4.11 -77.83
N MET A 87 -8.71 -3.81 -77.64
CA MET A 87 -8.20 -2.65 -76.91
C MET A 87 -7.49 -1.63 -77.81
N ALA A 88 -6.88 -2.07 -78.91
CA ALA A 88 -6.17 -1.25 -79.87
C ALA A 88 -6.24 -1.78 -81.31
N ASP A 89 -6.53 -0.87 -82.23
CA ASP A 89 -6.73 -1.15 -83.65
C ASP A 89 -5.41 -1.05 -84.41
N TYR A 90 -4.91 -2.20 -84.89
CA TYR A 90 -3.67 -2.29 -85.67
C TYR A 90 -3.71 -1.49 -86.99
N THR A 91 -4.88 -1.11 -87.50
CA THR A 91 -5.02 -0.33 -88.74
C THR A 91 -4.79 1.18 -88.52
N LYS A 92 -4.81 1.65 -87.27
CA LYS A 92 -4.55 3.04 -86.89
C LYS A 92 -3.05 3.29 -86.60
N VAL A 93 -2.76 4.48 -86.08
CA VAL A 93 -1.41 4.88 -85.64
C VAL A 93 -0.89 3.87 -84.62
N TRP A 94 0.30 3.33 -84.86
CA TRP A 94 0.92 2.31 -84.03
C TRP A 94 2.40 2.66 -83.79
N PRO A 95 2.96 2.47 -82.59
CA PRO A 95 2.30 2.02 -81.35
C PRO A 95 1.14 2.92 -80.90
N PRO A 96 0.16 2.42 -80.13
CA PRO A 96 -0.98 3.21 -79.66
C PRO A 96 -0.54 4.47 -78.89
N ALA A 97 -1.37 5.52 -78.92
CA ALA A 97 -1.08 6.76 -78.18
C ALA A 97 -1.05 6.51 -76.66
N VAL A 98 -0.33 7.36 -75.91
CA VAL A 98 -0.14 7.21 -74.45
C VAL A 98 -1.43 6.96 -73.67
N PRO A 99 -2.56 7.69 -73.90
CA PRO A 99 -3.79 7.43 -73.16
C PRO A 99 -4.38 6.03 -73.41
N GLN A 100 -4.17 5.48 -74.61
CA GLN A 100 -4.62 4.14 -74.95
C GLN A 100 -3.72 3.07 -74.33
N MET A 101 -2.42 3.32 -74.27
CA MET A 101 -1.45 2.46 -73.58
C MET A 101 -1.72 2.43 -72.06
N GLN A 102 -2.05 3.57 -71.45
CA GLN A 102 -2.48 3.64 -70.04
C GLN A 102 -3.73 2.77 -69.79
N LYS A 103 -4.74 2.87 -70.66
CA LYS A 103 -5.95 2.06 -70.55
C LYS A 103 -5.67 0.56 -70.69
N ILE A 104 -4.74 0.16 -71.57
CA ILE A 104 -4.31 -1.23 -71.71
C ILE A 104 -3.64 -1.70 -70.41
N ALA A 105 -2.76 -0.89 -69.81
CA ALA A 105 -2.11 -1.18 -68.55
C ALA A 105 -3.13 -1.36 -67.40
N GLU A 106 -4.07 -0.42 -67.27
CA GLU A 106 -5.17 -0.47 -66.29
C GLU A 106 -6.05 -1.73 -66.46
N THR A 107 -6.35 -2.10 -67.70
CA THR A 107 -7.21 -3.25 -68.01
C THR A 107 -6.50 -4.58 -67.80
N THR A 108 -5.16 -4.60 -67.92
CA THR A 108 -4.35 -5.83 -67.80
C THR A 108 -3.73 -6.01 -66.43
N GLY A 109 -3.58 -4.93 -65.65
CA GLY A 109 -2.96 -4.93 -64.31
C GLY A 109 -1.44 -4.88 -64.32
N PHE A 110 -0.79 -4.58 -65.44
CA PHE A 110 0.68 -4.51 -65.56
C PHE A 110 1.20 -3.07 -65.45
N ASP A 111 2.39 -2.90 -64.87
CA ASP A 111 3.04 -1.59 -64.64
C ASP A 111 3.60 -0.95 -65.93
N ASN A 112 4.00 -1.79 -66.89
CA ASN A 112 4.56 -1.38 -68.17
C ASN A 112 3.77 -1.94 -69.36
N VAL A 113 3.80 -1.27 -70.52
CA VAL A 113 3.22 -1.77 -71.78
C VAL A 113 4.24 -1.65 -72.91
N ALA A 114 4.60 -2.79 -73.52
CA ALA A 114 5.51 -2.88 -74.65
C ALA A 114 4.71 -3.10 -75.95
N ALA A 115 4.76 -2.14 -76.87
CA ALA A 115 4.09 -2.24 -78.17
C ALA A 115 5.00 -1.73 -79.29
N GLY A 116 5.01 -2.45 -80.41
CA GLY A 116 5.96 -2.21 -81.49
C GLY A 116 5.51 -2.73 -82.85
N SER A 117 6.32 -2.46 -83.87
CA SER A 117 6.09 -2.93 -85.23
C SER A 117 7.29 -3.66 -85.80
N LEU A 118 7.03 -4.57 -86.72
CA LEU A 118 8.01 -5.21 -87.57
C LEU A 118 7.78 -4.74 -89.00
N THR A 119 8.81 -4.23 -89.66
CA THR A 119 8.72 -3.69 -91.03
C THR A 119 9.59 -4.50 -91.97
N TYR A 120 9.04 -4.99 -93.09
CA TYR A 120 9.75 -5.76 -94.11
C TYR A 120 9.81 -5.01 -95.45
N VAL A 121 11.01 -4.61 -95.87
CA VAL A 121 11.24 -3.85 -97.11
C VAL A 121 12.54 -4.33 -97.77
N GLY A 122 12.52 -4.61 -99.08
CA GLY A 122 13.74 -4.86 -99.86
C GLY A 122 14.57 -6.08 -99.43
N LYS A 123 13.94 -7.08 -98.76
CA LYS A 123 14.54 -8.26 -98.11
C LYS A 123 15.15 -8.04 -96.72
N GLN A 124 15.00 -6.85 -96.14
CA GLN A 124 15.42 -6.55 -94.77
C GLN A 124 14.21 -6.39 -93.85
N ILE A 125 14.35 -6.83 -92.60
CA ILE A 125 13.40 -6.67 -91.52
C ILE A 125 13.98 -5.72 -90.47
N SER A 126 13.17 -4.79 -89.99
CA SER A 126 13.42 -4.03 -88.76
C SER A 126 12.32 -4.28 -87.73
N ILE A 127 12.67 -4.21 -86.46
CA ILE A 127 11.76 -4.30 -85.32
C ILE A 127 11.94 -3.04 -84.49
N ASP A 128 10.84 -2.39 -84.12
CA ASP A 128 10.81 -1.19 -83.28
C ASP A 128 9.76 -1.37 -82.20
N ILE A 129 10.17 -1.48 -80.93
CA ILE A 129 9.29 -1.63 -79.77
C ILE A 129 9.45 -0.43 -78.84
N LYS A 130 8.30 0.10 -78.42
CA LYS A 130 8.21 1.18 -77.44
C LYS A 130 7.64 0.64 -76.13
N VAL A 131 8.33 0.90 -75.03
CA VAL A 131 7.92 0.51 -73.67
C VAL A 131 7.49 1.75 -72.90
N PHE A 132 6.27 1.71 -72.38
CA PHE A 132 5.66 2.76 -71.56
C PHE A 132 5.60 2.33 -70.10
N ASP A 133 6.09 3.17 -69.20
CA ASP A 133 6.05 3.00 -67.74
C ASP A 133 4.94 3.88 -67.16
N LEU A 134 4.00 3.30 -66.39
CA LEU A 134 2.89 4.02 -65.77
C LEU A 134 3.34 5.04 -64.71
N LEU A 135 4.50 4.85 -64.08
CA LEU A 135 5.08 5.78 -63.11
C LEU A 135 5.82 6.94 -63.81
N SER A 136 6.09 6.83 -65.12
CA SER A 136 6.77 7.85 -65.93
C SER A 136 6.27 7.90 -67.38
N PRO A 137 4.97 8.14 -67.63
CA PRO A 137 4.33 7.96 -68.94
C PRO A 137 4.85 8.91 -70.03
N ASN A 138 5.52 10.00 -69.63
CA ASN A 138 6.06 11.01 -70.53
C ASN A 138 7.49 10.71 -71.02
N ALA A 139 8.13 9.62 -70.58
CA ALA A 139 9.50 9.25 -70.92
C ALA A 139 9.61 7.80 -71.43
N PRO A 140 8.95 7.43 -72.55
CA PRO A 140 8.96 6.06 -73.05
C PRO A 140 10.34 5.65 -73.56
N ARG A 141 10.68 4.36 -73.38
CA ARG A 141 11.93 3.77 -73.89
C ARG A 141 11.69 3.07 -75.22
N TYR A 142 12.67 3.16 -76.10
CA TYR A 142 12.62 2.58 -77.44
C TYR A 142 13.70 1.52 -77.58
N TYR A 143 13.32 0.38 -78.14
CA TYR A 143 14.18 -0.75 -78.44
C TYR A 143 14.00 -1.08 -79.91
N PHE A 144 15.09 -1.18 -80.65
CA PHE A 144 15.01 -1.46 -82.09
C PHE A 144 16.12 -2.40 -82.54
N LYS A 145 15.86 -3.13 -83.62
CA LYS A 145 16.83 -4.00 -84.28
C LYS A 145 16.60 -3.94 -85.79
N ASP A 146 17.65 -3.63 -86.54
CA ASP A 146 17.63 -3.53 -88.00
C ASP A 146 18.54 -4.57 -88.65
N GLY A 147 18.50 -4.64 -89.99
CA GLY A 147 19.34 -5.54 -90.78
C GLY A 147 18.98 -7.03 -90.66
N LEU A 148 17.81 -7.38 -90.12
CA LEU A 148 17.35 -8.76 -89.99
C LEU A 148 16.91 -9.32 -91.35
N THR A 149 17.01 -10.62 -91.54
CA THR A 149 16.40 -11.36 -92.66
C THR A 149 15.34 -12.31 -92.09
N VAL A 150 14.59 -12.98 -92.96
CA VAL A 150 13.62 -13.99 -92.51
C VAL A 150 14.33 -15.10 -91.72
N GLU A 151 15.59 -15.44 -92.05
CA GLU A 151 16.36 -16.45 -91.31
C GLU A 151 16.81 -15.98 -89.92
N THR A 152 17.11 -14.69 -89.73
CA THR A 152 17.63 -14.15 -88.45
C THR A 152 16.56 -13.50 -87.57
N LEU A 153 15.30 -13.52 -88.01
CA LEU A 153 14.19 -12.87 -87.33
C LEU A 153 13.98 -13.36 -85.89
N ARG A 154 14.10 -14.68 -85.65
CA ARG A 154 13.92 -15.29 -84.32
C ARG A 154 14.91 -14.71 -83.30
N ASP A 155 16.19 -14.72 -83.64
CA ASP A 155 17.26 -14.21 -82.77
C ASP A 155 17.13 -12.68 -82.59
N GLY A 156 16.68 -11.98 -83.62
CA GLY A 156 16.39 -10.55 -83.57
C GLY A 156 15.28 -10.20 -82.57
N ILE A 157 14.16 -10.93 -82.60
CA ILE A 157 13.05 -10.77 -81.64
C ILE A 157 13.54 -11.11 -80.22
N ALA A 158 14.25 -12.22 -80.04
CA ALA A 158 14.76 -12.62 -78.73
C ALA A 158 15.70 -11.57 -78.10
N ALA A 159 16.59 -10.97 -78.89
CA ALA A 159 17.49 -9.91 -78.42
C ALA A 159 16.72 -8.67 -77.93
N VAL A 160 15.75 -8.19 -78.71
CA VAL A 160 14.93 -7.02 -78.35
C VAL A 160 14.11 -7.28 -77.08
N ILE A 161 13.54 -8.48 -76.93
CA ILE A 161 12.80 -8.86 -75.71
C ILE A 161 13.73 -8.92 -74.50
N GLY A 162 14.93 -9.48 -74.64
CA GLY A 162 15.93 -9.51 -73.57
C GLY A 162 16.29 -8.11 -73.04
N ASP A 163 16.51 -7.15 -73.93
CA ASP A 163 16.82 -5.76 -73.57
C ASP A 163 15.66 -5.06 -72.84
N ILE A 164 14.42 -5.39 -73.21
CA ILE A 164 13.21 -4.86 -72.54
C ILE A 164 13.11 -5.41 -71.11
N LEU A 165 13.32 -6.72 -70.92
CA LEU A 165 13.21 -7.37 -69.61
C LEU A 165 14.28 -6.88 -68.62
N LEU A 166 15.47 -6.56 -69.11
CA LEU A 166 16.53 -5.96 -68.29
C LEU A 166 16.13 -4.58 -67.71
N TYR A 167 15.27 -3.84 -68.41
CA TYR A 167 14.78 -2.54 -67.96
C TYR A 167 13.59 -2.65 -67.01
N SER A 168 12.63 -3.52 -67.32
CA SER A 168 11.39 -3.61 -66.55
C SER A 168 11.60 -4.30 -65.19
N GLY A 169 12.61 -5.16 -65.02
CA GLY A 169 12.87 -5.92 -63.78
C GLY A 169 13.61 -5.19 -62.63
N LYS A 170 13.46 -3.86 -62.45
CA LYS A 170 14.15 -3.13 -61.36
C LYS A 170 13.45 -3.28 -60.00
N ASP A 171 14.02 -4.10 -59.11
CA ASP A 171 13.77 -4.01 -57.66
C ASP A 171 14.33 -2.70 -57.10
N LEU A 172 13.48 -1.66 -56.96
CA LEU A 172 13.87 -0.39 -56.36
C LEU A 172 14.02 -0.55 -54.85
N ARG A 173 15.25 -0.65 -54.36
CA ARG A 173 15.57 -0.73 -52.92
C ARG A 173 15.67 0.66 -52.28
N ILE A 174 15.45 0.73 -50.98
CA ILE A 174 15.62 1.93 -50.16
C ILE A 174 17.11 2.17 -49.95
N ALA A 175 17.61 3.32 -50.41
CA ALA A 175 19.00 3.74 -50.29
C ALA A 175 19.28 4.46 -48.97
N THR A 176 18.38 5.34 -48.52
CA THR A 176 18.52 6.11 -47.28
C THR A 176 17.15 6.42 -46.67
N ILE A 177 17.12 6.56 -45.34
CA ILE A 177 15.96 7.04 -44.58
C ILE A 177 16.45 8.11 -43.61
N THR A 178 15.93 9.33 -43.69
CA THR A 178 16.40 10.46 -42.90
C THR A 178 15.23 11.24 -42.28
N PRO A 179 15.10 11.29 -40.94
CA PRO A 179 14.24 12.26 -40.28
C PRO A 179 14.81 13.68 -40.39
N GLN A 180 13.95 14.67 -40.66
CA GLN A 180 14.32 16.08 -40.81
C GLN A 180 13.28 16.98 -40.12
N GLY A 181 13.74 18.02 -39.44
CA GLY A 181 12.88 19.00 -38.74
C GLY A 181 12.67 18.70 -37.26
N ASN A 182 13.12 17.54 -36.79
CA ASN A 182 13.30 17.27 -35.36
C ASN A 182 14.49 18.06 -34.80
N LYS A 183 14.28 18.73 -33.67
CA LYS A 183 15.30 19.48 -32.91
C LYS A 183 15.55 18.81 -31.56
N ARG A 184 14.48 18.44 -30.84
CA ARG A 184 14.55 17.87 -29.49
C ARG A 184 14.46 16.35 -29.50
N ILE A 185 13.72 15.76 -30.44
CA ILE A 185 13.59 14.31 -30.56
C ILE A 185 14.75 13.76 -31.37
N ASP A 186 15.49 12.79 -30.81
CA ASP A 186 16.59 12.15 -31.51
C ASP A 186 16.13 11.38 -32.76
N SER A 187 16.83 11.56 -33.87
CA SER A 187 16.51 10.88 -35.14
C SER A 187 16.54 9.36 -35.01
N GLY A 188 17.41 8.80 -34.17
CA GLY A 188 17.48 7.36 -33.91
C GLY A 188 16.23 6.82 -33.20
N ALA A 189 15.60 7.60 -32.32
CA ALA A 189 14.34 7.21 -31.69
C ALA A 189 13.19 7.09 -32.69
N ILE A 190 13.16 7.99 -33.68
CA ILE A 190 12.18 8.01 -34.77
C ILE A 190 12.42 6.79 -35.68
N LEU A 191 13.68 6.55 -36.06
CA LEU A 191 14.07 5.41 -36.91
C LEU A 191 13.79 4.04 -36.25
N ARG A 192 13.83 3.93 -34.93
CA ARG A 192 13.45 2.69 -34.21
C ARG A 192 11.94 2.42 -34.23
N LYS A 193 11.11 3.43 -34.47
CA LYS A 193 9.65 3.31 -34.43
C LYS A 193 9.04 2.88 -35.75
N ILE A 194 9.79 3.00 -36.85
CA ILE A 194 9.35 2.67 -38.21
C ILE A 194 9.78 1.23 -38.59
N LYS A 195 9.07 0.64 -39.55
CA LYS A 195 9.33 -0.69 -40.09
C LYS A 195 10.33 -0.68 -41.23
N SER A 196 10.33 0.36 -42.07
CA SER A 196 11.24 0.45 -43.22
C SER A 196 12.70 0.61 -42.80
N LYS A 197 13.59 -0.12 -43.46
CA LYS A 197 15.05 -0.04 -43.26
C LYS A 197 15.78 0.23 -44.57
N VAL A 198 16.99 0.78 -44.42
CA VAL A 198 17.92 0.92 -45.55
C VAL A 198 18.25 -0.47 -46.09
N GLY A 199 18.05 -0.66 -47.40
CA GLY A 199 18.24 -1.94 -48.11
C GLY A 199 16.95 -2.72 -48.38
N ASP A 200 15.83 -2.36 -47.76
CA ASP A 200 14.52 -3.00 -47.99
C ASP A 200 13.96 -2.66 -49.38
N ILE A 201 13.00 -3.46 -49.85
CA ILE A 201 12.22 -3.16 -51.06
C ILE A 201 11.34 -1.93 -50.79
N TYR A 202 11.36 -0.96 -51.70
CA TYR A 202 10.52 0.22 -51.59
C TYR A 202 9.03 -0.15 -51.66
N SER A 203 8.29 0.18 -50.59
CA SER A 203 6.85 -0.09 -50.47
C SER A 203 6.09 1.14 -49.95
N PRO A 204 5.23 1.77 -50.77
CA PRO A 204 4.41 2.91 -50.34
C PRO A 204 3.43 2.58 -49.21
N SER A 205 2.95 1.34 -49.12
CA SER A 205 2.05 0.91 -48.04
C SER A 205 2.77 0.86 -46.69
N THR A 206 4.00 0.33 -46.67
CA THR A 206 4.86 0.30 -45.48
C THR A 206 5.20 1.71 -44.99
N LEU A 207 5.53 2.63 -45.91
CA LEU A 207 5.80 4.02 -45.55
C LEU A 207 4.61 4.75 -44.93
N ARG A 208 3.38 4.43 -45.34
CA ARG A 208 2.17 4.99 -44.73
C ARG A 208 1.97 4.50 -43.29
N GLU A 209 2.33 3.24 -43.01
CA GLU A 209 2.34 2.71 -41.64
C GLU A 209 3.43 3.37 -40.78
N ASP A 210 4.59 3.64 -41.38
CA ASP A 210 5.69 4.32 -40.72
C ASP A 210 5.33 5.77 -40.35
N LEU A 211 4.70 6.51 -41.25
CA LEU A 211 4.17 7.85 -40.96
C LEU A 211 3.18 7.83 -39.79
N LYS A 212 2.22 6.89 -39.79
CA LYS A 212 1.28 6.72 -38.67
C LYS A 212 2.01 6.39 -37.37
N SER A 213 3.04 5.55 -37.44
CA SER A 213 3.84 5.16 -36.28
C SER A 213 4.61 6.34 -35.69
N ILE A 214 5.19 7.19 -36.53
CA ILE A 214 5.86 8.44 -36.10
C ILE A 214 4.84 9.42 -35.51
N TYR A 215 3.70 9.64 -36.18
CA TYR A 215 2.66 10.55 -35.67
C TYR A 215 2.11 10.08 -34.31
N SER A 216 1.94 8.76 -34.13
CA SER A 216 1.48 8.16 -32.87
C SER A 216 2.45 8.33 -31.70
N MET A 217 3.71 8.72 -31.95
CA MET A 217 4.64 9.09 -30.88
C MET A 217 4.18 10.32 -30.10
N GLY A 218 3.29 11.14 -30.68
CA GLY A 218 2.65 12.27 -30.01
C GLY A 218 3.50 13.53 -29.91
N TYR A 219 4.74 13.51 -30.42
CA TYR A 219 5.71 14.62 -30.33
C TYR A 219 5.68 15.62 -31.48
N PHE A 220 4.92 15.34 -32.55
CA PHE A 220 4.92 16.13 -33.77
C PHE A 220 3.52 16.67 -34.08
N ASN A 221 3.43 17.93 -34.50
CA ASN A 221 2.23 18.57 -35.05
C ASN A 221 1.92 18.08 -36.47
N ASP A 222 2.97 17.91 -37.28
CA ASP A 222 2.87 17.45 -38.66
C ASP A 222 4.02 16.47 -38.99
N VAL A 223 3.70 15.46 -39.82
CA VAL A 223 4.63 14.43 -40.30
C VAL A 223 4.35 14.19 -41.77
N GLN A 224 5.31 14.53 -42.63
CA GLN A 224 5.23 14.34 -44.08
C GLN A 224 6.33 13.40 -44.56
N ILE A 225 6.09 12.70 -45.67
CA ILE A 225 7.09 11.87 -46.33
C ILE A 225 7.43 12.48 -47.68
N ASP A 226 8.72 12.67 -47.93
CA ASP A 226 9.27 13.04 -49.23
C ASP A 226 10.11 11.87 -49.77
N VAL A 227 9.92 11.52 -51.05
CA VAL A 227 10.60 10.39 -51.68
C VAL A 227 11.24 10.85 -52.98
N SER A 228 12.54 10.63 -53.12
CA SER A 228 13.32 10.98 -54.32
C SER A 228 14.15 9.82 -54.84
N ASP A 229 14.51 9.88 -56.13
CA ASP A 229 15.35 8.88 -56.80
C ASP A 229 16.84 9.18 -56.63
N SER A 230 17.65 8.14 -56.46
CA SER A 230 19.11 8.23 -56.48
C SER A 230 19.76 7.05 -57.19
N GLU A 231 21.02 7.19 -57.58
CA GLU A 231 21.80 6.14 -58.24
C GLU A 231 21.89 4.83 -57.42
N LYS A 232 21.66 4.89 -56.10
CA LYS A 232 21.73 3.76 -55.17
C LYS A 232 20.34 3.21 -54.75
N GLY A 233 19.24 3.78 -55.25
CA GLY A 233 17.86 3.42 -54.87
C GLY A 233 17.03 4.63 -54.42
N LYS A 234 15.90 4.39 -53.75
CA LYS A 234 14.97 5.43 -53.25
C LYS A 234 15.49 6.09 -51.97
N GLN A 235 15.46 7.41 -51.90
CA GLN A 235 15.76 8.18 -50.68
C GLN A 235 14.46 8.63 -50.04
N ILE A 236 14.31 8.38 -48.74
CA ILE A 236 13.10 8.73 -47.98
C ILE A 236 13.46 9.76 -46.93
N VAL A 237 12.73 10.88 -46.91
CA VAL A 237 12.86 11.93 -45.89
C VAL A 237 11.55 12.10 -45.15
N PHE A 238 11.58 11.93 -43.83
CA PHE A 238 10.44 12.26 -42.97
C PHE A 238 10.57 13.71 -42.51
N LYS A 239 9.74 14.63 -43.02
CA LYS A 239 9.70 16.02 -42.59
C LYS A 239 8.77 16.17 -41.39
N LEU A 240 9.29 16.74 -40.30
CA LEU A 240 8.66 16.74 -38.99
C LEU A 240 8.52 18.17 -38.48
N VAL A 241 7.36 18.51 -37.94
CA VAL A 241 7.16 19.73 -37.15
C VAL A 241 6.93 19.31 -35.70
N GLU A 242 7.92 19.52 -34.84
CA GLU A 242 7.79 19.19 -33.41
C GLU A 242 6.70 20.04 -32.73
N LYS A 243 6.05 19.45 -31.72
CA LYS A 243 5.15 20.19 -30.85
C LYS A 243 5.95 21.15 -29.95
N PRO A 244 5.37 22.31 -29.59
CA PRO A 244 5.99 23.20 -28.61
C PRO A 244 6.07 22.52 -27.24
N VAL A 245 6.97 23.00 -26.39
CA VAL A 245 7.03 22.58 -24.98
C VAL A 245 6.19 23.50 -24.12
N ILE A 246 5.77 23.04 -22.95
CA ILE A 246 5.12 23.86 -21.92
C ILE A 246 6.20 24.76 -21.33
N ALA A 247 6.25 26.02 -21.78
CA ALA A 247 7.22 27.01 -21.32
C ALA A 247 6.87 27.56 -19.94
N SER A 248 5.57 27.66 -19.63
CA SER A 248 5.08 28.03 -18.31
C SER A 248 3.75 27.33 -18.05
N LEU A 249 3.58 26.88 -16.81
CA LEU A 249 2.36 26.26 -16.33
C LEU A 249 1.81 27.05 -15.14
N VAL A 250 0.64 27.66 -15.33
CA VAL A 250 0.00 28.52 -14.32
C VAL A 250 -1.28 27.87 -13.85
N TYR A 251 -1.48 27.84 -12.53
CA TYR A 251 -2.72 27.44 -11.90
C TYR A 251 -3.38 28.65 -11.26
N GLU A 252 -4.69 28.80 -11.44
CA GLU A 252 -5.48 29.90 -10.88
C GLU A 252 -6.73 29.37 -10.18
N GLY A 253 -7.17 30.06 -9.13
CA GLY A 253 -8.35 29.69 -8.34
C GLY A 253 -8.12 28.49 -7.43
N ILE A 254 -6.96 28.46 -6.75
CA ILE A 254 -6.65 27.48 -5.70
C ILE A 254 -6.69 28.23 -4.37
N ASP A 255 -7.85 28.27 -3.73
CA ASP A 255 -8.07 28.98 -2.47
C ASP A 255 -8.24 28.00 -1.30
N GLU A 256 -8.86 26.83 -1.53
CA GLU A 256 -9.24 25.86 -0.50
C GLU A 256 -8.22 24.71 -0.32
N LEU A 257 -7.47 24.35 -1.36
CA LEU A 257 -6.45 23.29 -1.32
C LEU A 257 -5.02 23.83 -1.37
N LYS A 258 -4.04 23.01 -1.00
CA LYS A 258 -2.63 23.38 -1.20
C LYS A 258 -2.27 23.24 -2.67
N GLU A 259 -1.63 24.26 -3.22
CA GLU A 259 -1.19 24.28 -4.62
C GLU A 259 -0.31 23.07 -5.00
N GLU A 260 0.49 22.56 -4.05
CA GLU A 260 1.34 21.38 -4.24
C GLU A 260 0.53 20.10 -4.51
N ASP A 261 -0.62 19.92 -3.85
CA ASP A 261 -1.50 18.77 -4.05
C ASP A 261 -2.12 18.80 -5.44
N VAL A 262 -2.55 19.99 -5.88
CA VAL A 262 -3.12 20.22 -7.22
C VAL A 262 -2.07 19.98 -8.31
N LYS A 263 -0.84 20.49 -8.13
CA LYS A 263 0.28 20.24 -9.05
C LYS A 263 0.61 18.75 -9.14
N SER A 264 0.62 18.05 -8.01
CA SER A 264 0.89 16.62 -7.95
C SER A 264 -0.17 15.80 -8.66
N ALA A 265 -1.46 16.10 -8.44
CA ALA A 265 -2.58 15.44 -9.13
C ALA A 265 -2.56 15.70 -10.64
N ALA A 266 -2.24 16.93 -11.06
CA ALA A 266 -2.16 17.30 -12.47
C ALA A 266 -1.10 16.48 -13.24
N ASN A 267 -0.01 16.10 -12.57
CA ASN A 267 1.10 15.30 -13.14
C ASN A 267 1.64 15.83 -14.48
N ILE A 268 1.69 17.16 -14.59
CA ILE A 268 2.28 17.89 -15.72
C ILE A 268 3.33 18.85 -15.18
N LYS A 269 4.40 19.02 -15.95
CA LYS A 269 5.54 19.84 -15.57
C LYS A 269 5.94 20.75 -16.72
N GLU A 270 6.53 21.87 -16.39
CA GLU A 270 7.18 22.74 -17.37
C GLU A 270 8.28 21.96 -18.11
N HIS A 271 8.64 22.44 -19.29
CA HIS A 271 9.61 21.84 -20.22
C HIS A 271 9.18 20.50 -20.84
N PHE A 272 7.99 19.99 -20.50
CA PHE A 272 7.42 18.82 -21.15
C PHE A 272 6.79 19.19 -22.49
N ILE A 273 6.72 18.23 -23.41
CA ILE A 273 6.09 18.42 -24.73
C ILE A 273 4.59 18.63 -24.53
N LEU A 274 4.05 19.68 -25.17
CA LEU A 274 2.63 20.00 -25.11
C LEU A 274 1.82 18.86 -25.73
N ASN A 275 1.04 18.16 -24.90
CA ASN A 275 0.16 17.09 -25.32
C ASN A 275 -1.27 17.36 -24.81
N PRO A 276 -2.22 17.72 -25.70
CA PRO A 276 -3.61 17.99 -25.31
C PRO A 276 -4.27 16.85 -24.54
N ALA A 277 -3.94 15.59 -24.86
CA ALA A 277 -4.48 14.45 -24.12
C ALA A 277 -4.01 14.43 -22.66
N ARG A 278 -2.73 14.76 -22.41
CA ARG A 278 -2.19 14.86 -21.04
C ARG A 278 -2.77 16.04 -20.28
N ILE A 279 -3.01 17.17 -20.95
CA ILE A 279 -3.67 18.33 -20.32
C ILE A 279 -5.09 17.97 -19.89
N ASN A 280 -5.85 17.28 -20.75
CA ASN A 280 -7.18 16.80 -20.37
C ASN A 280 -7.12 15.81 -19.22
N THR A 281 -6.16 14.87 -19.21
CA THR A 281 -5.96 13.97 -18.06
C THR A 281 -5.64 14.75 -16.78
N ALA A 282 -4.82 15.79 -16.86
CA ALA A 282 -4.50 16.65 -15.72
C ALA A 282 -5.75 17.39 -15.20
N VAL A 283 -6.56 17.94 -16.10
CA VAL A 283 -7.84 18.61 -15.77
C VAL A 283 -8.80 17.65 -15.06
N GLU A 284 -8.95 16.42 -15.57
CA GLU A 284 -9.78 15.40 -14.91
C GLU A 284 -9.21 14.97 -13.56
N ALA A 285 -7.90 14.79 -13.45
CA ALA A 285 -7.26 14.40 -12.19
C ALA A 285 -7.40 15.47 -11.10
N ILE A 286 -7.27 16.76 -11.46
CA ILE A 286 -7.55 17.86 -10.55
C ILE A 286 -9.02 17.86 -10.15
N ARG A 287 -9.95 17.71 -11.10
CA ARG A 287 -11.39 17.63 -10.79
C ARG A 287 -11.69 16.49 -9.83
N GLU A 288 -11.07 15.33 -10.01
CA GLU A 288 -11.24 14.17 -9.12
C GLU A 288 -10.63 14.40 -7.74
N LEU A 289 -9.48 15.08 -7.65
CA LEU A 289 -8.89 15.52 -6.38
C LEU A 289 -9.88 16.38 -5.59
N TYR A 290 -10.45 17.41 -6.21
CA TYR A 290 -11.41 18.30 -5.55
C TYR A 290 -12.69 17.55 -5.13
N LYS A 291 -13.23 16.68 -5.99
CA LYS A 291 -14.35 15.79 -5.65
C LYS A 291 -14.05 14.93 -4.43
N SER A 292 -12.85 14.34 -4.36
CA SER A 292 -12.43 13.51 -3.22
C SER A 292 -12.33 14.28 -1.90
N LYS A 293 -12.27 15.62 -1.95
CA LYS A 293 -12.25 16.52 -0.79
C LYS A 293 -13.62 17.15 -0.47
N GLY A 294 -14.66 16.76 -1.21
CA GLY A 294 -16.04 17.23 -1.03
C GLY A 294 -16.47 18.38 -1.94
N TYR A 295 -15.62 18.82 -2.88
CA TYR A 295 -15.95 19.89 -3.83
C TYR A 295 -16.49 19.28 -5.13
N TYR A 296 -17.77 18.90 -5.13
CA TYR A 296 -18.38 18.18 -6.26
C TYR A 296 -18.70 19.05 -7.47
N ASN A 297 -18.94 20.34 -7.22
CA ASN A 297 -19.30 21.32 -8.25
C ASN A 297 -18.06 21.97 -8.89
N THR A 298 -16.85 21.48 -8.61
CA THR A 298 -15.60 22.05 -9.14
C THR A 298 -15.56 22.01 -10.66
N GLN A 299 -15.28 23.16 -11.27
CA GLN A 299 -15.04 23.29 -12.70
C GLN A 299 -13.56 23.55 -12.95
N VAL A 300 -12.96 22.74 -13.81
CA VAL A 300 -11.55 22.88 -14.20
C VAL A 300 -11.50 23.09 -15.70
N LYS A 301 -10.88 24.18 -16.14
CA LYS A 301 -10.68 24.53 -17.55
C LYS A 301 -9.19 24.72 -17.82
N ALA A 302 -8.73 24.28 -18.98
CA ALA A 302 -7.36 24.54 -19.43
C ALA A 302 -7.38 25.44 -20.67
N GLU A 303 -6.66 26.55 -20.60
CA GLU A 303 -6.42 27.46 -21.71
C GLU A 303 -4.95 27.35 -22.14
N THR A 304 -4.71 27.23 -23.44
CA THR A 304 -3.34 27.18 -23.99
C THR A 304 -3.11 28.35 -24.91
N THR A 305 -2.03 29.10 -24.68
CA THR A 305 -1.60 30.21 -25.53
C THR A 305 -0.20 29.94 -26.09
N PHE A 306 0.09 30.48 -27.27
CA PHE A 306 1.36 30.24 -27.99
C PHE A 306 2.09 31.57 -28.20
N PRO A 307 2.76 32.11 -27.16
CA PRO A 307 3.53 33.34 -27.30
C PRO A 307 4.75 33.18 -28.21
N SER A 308 5.20 31.95 -28.47
CA SER A 308 6.19 31.62 -29.50
C SER A 308 5.89 30.26 -30.14
N ASP A 309 6.47 30.01 -31.32
CA ASP A 309 6.34 28.73 -32.03
C ASP A 309 7.00 27.55 -31.27
N GLU A 310 7.92 27.85 -30.35
CA GLU A 310 8.68 26.83 -29.62
C GLU A 310 8.15 26.55 -28.21
N GLY A 311 7.31 27.43 -27.65
CA GLY A 311 6.85 27.39 -26.26
C GLY A 311 5.39 27.83 -26.10
N ALA A 312 4.62 26.98 -25.42
CA ALA A 312 3.22 27.23 -25.06
C ALA A 312 3.09 27.56 -23.56
N VAL A 313 2.14 28.43 -23.22
CA VAL A 313 1.74 28.70 -21.83
C VAL A 313 0.40 28.02 -21.59
N VAL A 314 0.36 27.13 -20.61
CA VAL A 314 -0.85 26.41 -20.21
C VAL A 314 -1.35 27.03 -18.90
N ARG A 315 -2.58 27.52 -18.91
CA ARG A 315 -3.27 28.06 -17.73
C ARG A 315 -4.40 27.10 -17.35
N ILE A 316 -4.34 26.56 -16.14
CA ILE A 316 -5.41 25.74 -15.57
C ILE A 316 -6.18 26.63 -14.61
N ILE A 317 -7.42 26.94 -14.99
CA ILE A 317 -8.35 27.79 -14.22
C ILE A 317 -9.29 26.86 -13.48
N ILE A 318 -9.29 26.95 -12.16
CA ILE A 318 -10.10 26.14 -11.25
C ILE A 318 -11.13 27.06 -10.61
N ASP A 319 -12.40 26.66 -10.71
CA ASP A 319 -13.50 27.20 -9.92
C ASP A 319 -13.86 26.10 -8.93
N GLU A 320 -13.41 26.26 -7.68
CA GLU A 320 -13.47 25.22 -6.65
C GLU A 320 -14.92 24.86 -6.29
N GLY A 321 -15.83 25.84 -6.35
CA GLY A 321 -17.19 25.71 -5.85
C GLY A 321 -17.24 25.52 -4.33
N GLU A 322 -18.44 25.29 -3.80
CA GLU A 322 -18.61 25.07 -2.36
C GLU A 322 -18.48 23.59 -1.99
N LYS A 323 -18.01 23.37 -0.76
CA LYS A 323 -17.87 22.03 -0.20
C LYS A 323 -19.23 21.48 0.20
N ILE A 324 -19.60 20.35 -0.39
CA ILE A 324 -20.90 19.69 -0.21
C ILE A 324 -20.74 18.57 0.82
N TYR A 325 -21.70 18.48 1.74
CA TYR A 325 -21.72 17.46 2.78
C TYR A 325 -22.90 16.51 2.63
N ILE A 326 -22.75 15.30 3.15
CA ILE A 326 -23.83 14.33 3.31
C ILE A 326 -24.73 14.83 4.44
N LYS A 327 -25.98 15.11 4.10
CA LYS A 327 -27.01 15.53 5.05
C LYS A 327 -27.66 14.34 5.72
N LYS A 328 -27.95 13.30 4.92
CA LYS A 328 -28.68 12.12 5.36
C LYS A 328 -28.26 10.87 4.60
N ILE A 329 -28.21 9.75 5.31
CA ILE A 329 -28.05 8.41 4.75
C ILE A 329 -29.31 7.60 5.08
N ASP A 330 -29.95 7.05 4.06
CA ASP A 330 -31.18 6.27 4.16
C ASP A 330 -30.97 4.84 3.65
N PHE A 331 -31.73 3.90 4.21
CA PHE A 331 -31.79 2.51 3.78
C PHE A 331 -33.23 2.17 3.39
N GLU A 332 -33.41 1.52 2.25
CA GLU A 332 -34.74 1.13 1.76
C GLU A 332 -34.78 -0.38 1.50
N GLY A 333 -35.79 -1.06 2.03
CA GLY A 333 -36.00 -2.51 1.85
C GLY A 333 -35.51 -3.37 3.02
N ASN A 334 -34.83 -2.78 4.00
CA ASN A 334 -34.62 -3.37 5.31
C ASN A 334 -35.96 -3.46 6.07
N THR A 335 -36.22 -4.64 6.62
CA THR A 335 -37.44 -4.95 7.40
C THR A 335 -37.12 -5.63 8.73
N THR A 336 -35.96 -6.28 8.83
CA THR A 336 -35.50 -6.96 10.04
C THR A 336 -34.67 -6.04 10.94
N PHE A 337 -33.84 -5.19 10.33
CA PHE A 337 -32.97 -4.23 11.01
C PHE A 337 -33.42 -2.81 10.69
N ASP A 338 -33.26 -1.89 11.64
CA ASP A 338 -33.56 -0.49 11.40
C ASP A 338 -32.39 0.24 10.70
N ASP A 339 -32.62 1.47 10.26
CA ASP A 339 -31.62 2.27 9.55
C ASP A 339 -30.40 2.58 10.45
N GLY A 340 -30.59 2.63 11.77
CA GLY A 340 -29.53 2.88 12.73
C GLY A 340 -28.57 1.70 12.83
N ASP A 341 -29.10 0.48 12.89
CA ASP A 341 -28.31 -0.76 12.86
C ASP A 341 -27.37 -0.81 11.63
N LEU A 342 -27.84 -0.33 10.48
CA LEU A 342 -27.06 -0.31 9.24
C LEU A 342 -26.11 0.89 9.16
N ALA A 343 -26.51 2.04 9.71
CA ALA A 343 -25.68 3.24 9.76
C ALA A 343 -24.42 3.03 10.64
N ASP A 344 -24.53 2.25 11.72
CA ASP A 344 -23.41 1.93 12.61
C ASP A 344 -22.35 1.01 11.97
N GLU A 345 -22.70 0.30 10.88
CA GLU A 345 -21.82 -0.65 10.19
C GLU A 345 -21.02 -0.03 9.04
N ILE A 346 -21.39 1.19 8.61
CA ILE A 346 -20.75 1.89 7.48
C ILE A 346 -19.76 2.96 7.96
N GLU A 347 -18.76 3.25 7.13
CA GLU A 347 -17.78 4.30 7.42
C GLU A 347 -18.26 5.69 6.96
N THR A 348 -19.05 5.71 5.88
CA THR A 348 -19.68 6.94 5.40
C THR A 348 -20.63 7.49 6.45
N SER A 349 -20.42 8.74 6.87
CA SER A 349 -21.22 9.37 7.91
C SER A 349 -21.92 10.64 7.42
N GLU A 350 -22.94 11.07 8.16
CA GLU A 350 -23.55 12.40 8.00
C GLU A 350 -22.65 13.51 8.60
N LYS A 351 -22.93 14.78 8.27
CA LYS A 351 -22.22 15.94 8.85
C LYS A 351 -22.57 16.12 10.34
N GLY A 352 -21.56 15.96 11.21
CA GLY A 352 -21.64 16.22 12.64
C GLY A 352 -21.06 17.57 13.06
N PHE A 353 -21.06 17.85 14.38
CA PHE A 353 -20.58 19.11 14.96
C PHE A 353 -19.06 19.35 14.73
N PHE A 354 -18.25 18.29 14.78
CA PHE A 354 -16.79 18.35 14.59
C PHE A 354 -16.31 17.98 13.18
N SER A 355 -17.19 17.94 12.18
CA SER A 355 -16.82 17.58 10.80
C SER A 355 -15.73 18.46 10.19
N TRP A 356 -15.52 19.67 10.72
CA TRP A 356 -14.42 20.55 10.34
C TRP A 356 -13.03 20.00 10.72
N LEU A 357 -12.93 19.15 11.75
CA LEU A 357 -11.68 18.54 12.21
C LEU A 357 -11.50 17.11 11.68
N THR A 358 -12.57 16.32 11.63
CA THR A 358 -12.50 14.88 11.31
C THR A 358 -12.74 14.57 9.83
N ALA A 359 -13.14 15.55 9.03
CA ALA A 359 -13.59 15.37 7.64
C ALA A 359 -14.79 14.42 7.44
N SER A 360 -15.47 14.03 8.53
CA SER A 360 -16.76 13.31 8.52
C SER A 360 -17.82 14.08 7.74
N GLY A 361 -18.79 13.39 7.15
CA GLY A 361 -19.82 14.03 6.33
C GLY A 361 -19.40 14.36 4.89
N THR A 362 -18.19 14.02 4.46
CA THR A 362 -17.79 14.18 3.05
C THR A 362 -18.04 12.89 2.28
N LEU A 363 -18.55 13.00 1.05
CA LEU A 363 -18.77 11.82 0.21
C LEU A 363 -17.41 11.34 -0.34
N LYS A 364 -17.15 10.04 -0.20
CA LYS A 364 -16.00 9.36 -0.82
C LYS A 364 -16.49 8.06 -1.43
N MET A 365 -16.41 7.96 -2.76
CA MET A 365 -17.04 6.85 -3.48
C MET A 365 -16.41 5.50 -3.16
N ASP A 366 -15.13 5.47 -2.82
CA ASP A 366 -14.44 4.23 -2.43
C ASP A 366 -14.92 3.72 -1.07
N GLU A 367 -15.18 4.60 -0.10
CA GLU A 367 -15.78 4.24 1.20
C GLU A 367 -17.20 3.72 0.99
N VAL A 368 -18.01 4.44 0.21
CA VAL A 368 -19.38 4.01 -0.13
C VAL A 368 -19.44 2.61 -0.78
N LYS A 369 -18.51 2.28 -1.68
CA LYS A 369 -18.44 0.94 -2.28
C LYS A 369 -18.04 -0.12 -1.28
N GLN A 370 -17.16 0.19 -0.34
CA GLN A 370 -16.79 -0.72 0.75
C GLN A 370 -17.96 -0.91 1.72
N ASP A 371 -18.72 0.15 1.99
CA ASP A 371 -19.89 0.13 2.87
C ASP A 371 -20.98 -0.82 2.37
N VAL A 372 -21.21 -0.91 1.05
CA VAL A 372 -22.06 -1.98 0.47
C VAL A 372 -21.59 -3.37 0.93
N GLY A 373 -20.28 -3.61 0.89
CA GLY A 373 -19.68 -4.86 1.37
C GLY A 373 -19.83 -5.07 2.87
N ARG A 374 -19.72 -4.00 3.69
CA ARG A 374 -19.94 -4.03 5.15
C ARG A 374 -21.38 -4.41 5.48
N ILE A 375 -22.36 -3.78 4.83
CA ILE A 375 -23.78 -4.10 5.01
C ILE A 375 -24.06 -5.55 4.57
N VAL A 376 -23.54 -5.99 3.42
CA VAL A 376 -23.66 -7.41 2.99
C VAL A 376 -23.06 -8.35 4.03
N ALA A 377 -21.90 -8.01 4.60
CA ALA A 377 -21.28 -8.81 5.67
C ALA A 377 -22.15 -8.83 6.93
N PHE A 378 -22.70 -7.70 7.36
CA PHE A 378 -23.63 -7.60 8.49
C PHE A 378 -24.84 -8.53 8.33
N TYR A 379 -25.51 -8.50 7.18
CA TYR A 379 -26.63 -9.40 6.89
C TYR A 379 -26.20 -10.89 6.87
N ASN A 380 -25.09 -11.22 6.20
CA ASN A 380 -24.52 -12.57 6.18
C ASN A 380 -24.17 -13.08 7.59
N ASN A 381 -23.77 -12.19 8.49
CA ASN A 381 -23.41 -12.52 9.86
C ASN A 381 -24.64 -12.74 10.75
N HIS A 382 -25.82 -12.31 10.31
CA HIS A 382 -27.08 -12.48 11.02
C HIS A 382 -28.02 -13.54 10.39
N GLY A 383 -27.54 -14.33 9.43
CA GLY A 383 -28.31 -15.44 8.82
C GLY A 383 -28.85 -15.19 7.42
N PHE A 384 -28.64 -14.00 6.85
CA PHE A 384 -29.14 -13.62 5.53
C PHE A 384 -28.08 -13.85 4.44
N LEU A 385 -27.84 -15.12 4.10
CA LEU A 385 -26.76 -15.49 3.17
C LEU A 385 -26.98 -15.05 1.71
N GLU A 386 -28.23 -14.73 1.37
CA GLU A 386 -28.65 -14.38 0.02
C GLU A 386 -28.94 -12.86 -0.10
N ALA A 387 -28.55 -12.06 0.92
CA ALA A 387 -28.76 -10.63 0.95
C ALA A 387 -28.03 -9.91 -0.19
N ARG A 388 -28.67 -8.88 -0.76
CA ARG A 388 -28.12 -8.04 -1.84
C ARG A 388 -28.31 -6.59 -1.48
N ILE A 389 -27.24 -5.81 -1.63
CA ILE A 389 -27.25 -4.36 -1.42
C ILE A 389 -26.75 -3.72 -2.70
N SER A 390 -27.48 -2.73 -3.21
CA SER A 390 -27.06 -1.97 -4.39
C SER A 390 -26.04 -0.90 -4.01
N GLU A 391 -25.28 -0.40 -5.01
CA GLU A 391 -24.65 0.92 -4.84
C GLU A 391 -25.75 1.96 -4.53
N PRO A 392 -25.49 2.93 -3.64
CA PRO A 392 -26.53 3.86 -3.24
C PRO A 392 -26.87 4.84 -4.36
N THR A 393 -28.13 5.25 -4.39
CA THR A 393 -28.54 6.37 -5.23
C THR A 393 -28.12 7.67 -4.53
N ILE A 394 -27.32 8.50 -5.21
CA ILE A 394 -26.87 9.79 -4.68
C ILE A 394 -27.74 10.89 -5.30
N ARG A 395 -28.39 11.68 -4.44
CA ARG A 395 -29.21 12.82 -4.85
C ARG A 395 -28.64 14.09 -4.23
N GLN A 396 -28.37 15.08 -5.08
CA GLN A 396 -27.92 16.40 -4.63
C GLN A 396 -29.13 17.36 -4.59
N GLU A 397 -29.33 18.02 -3.45
CA GLU A 397 -30.22 19.17 -3.31
C GLU A 397 -29.40 20.34 -2.75
N GLU A 398 -29.32 21.45 -3.51
CA GLU A 398 -28.54 22.63 -3.11
C GLU A 398 -27.08 22.25 -2.71
N GLU A 399 -26.71 22.52 -1.46
CA GLU A 399 -25.40 22.27 -0.85
C GLU A 399 -25.32 20.93 -0.08
N TRP A 400 -26.28 20.01 -0.29
CA TRP A 400 -26.39 18.76 0.45
C TRP A 400 -26.51 17.52 -0.45
N LEU A 401 -25.92 16.42 0.01
CA LEU A 401 -26.05 15.09 -0.57
C LEU A 401 -26.93 14.20 0.31
N TYR A 402 -27.78 13.43 -0.35
CA TYR A 402 -28.61 12.38 0.23
C TYR A 402 -28.25 11.06 -0.42
N LEU A 403 -27.91 10.06 0.39
CA LEU A 403 -27.54 8.72 -0.06
C LEU A 403 -28.64 7.74 0.33
N THR A 404 -29.07 6.90 -0.61
CA THR A 404 -30.07 5.85 -0.33
C THR A 404 -29.56 4.49 -0.78
N PHE A 405 -29.35 3.56 0.15
CA PHE A 405 -28.97 2.17 -0.12
C PHE A 405 -30.21 1.29 -0.27
N MET A 406 -30.33 0.55 -1.37
CA MET A 406 -31.40 -0.41 -1.57
C MET A 406 -30.97 -1.78 -1.04
N VAL A 407 -31.78 -2.37 -0.18
CA VAL A 407 -31.51 -3.62 0.54
C VAL A 407 -32.55 -4.68 0.17
N GLU A 408 -32.08 -5.82 -0.33
CA GLU A 408 -32.87 -7.04 -0.46
C GLU A 408 -32.34 -8.07 0.56
N GLU A 409 -33.02 -8.24 1.70
CA GLU A 409 -32.52 -9.08 2.80
C GLU A 409 -32.42 -10.57 2.43
N GLY A 410 -33.39 -11.09 1.66
CA GLY A 410 -33.52 -12.52 1.39
C GLY A 410 -33.96 -13.35 2.61
N PRO A 411 -33.97 -14.69 2.53
CA PRO A 411 -34.36 -15.55 3.65
C PRO A 411 -33.29 -15.61 4.75
N ARG A 412 -33.74 -15.60 6.00
CA ARG A 412 -32.89 -15.80 7.18
C ARG A 412 -32.80 -17.29 7.53
N PHE A 413 -31.59 -17.85 7.56
CA PHE A 413 -31.35 -19.26 7.84
C PHE A 413 -30.93 -19.50 9.30
N LYS A 414 -31.65 -20.41 9.97
CA LYS A 414 -31.25 -20.90 11.30
C LYS A 414 -30.12 -21.93 11.20
N VAL A 415 -29.33 -22.05 12.27
CA VAL A 415 -28.33 -23.12 12.37
C VAL A 415 -29.03 -24.48 12.41
N GLY A 416 -28.60 -25.39 11.55
CA GLY A 416 -29.06 -26.77 11.50
C GLY A 416 -28.15 -27.71 12.30
N THR A 417 -27.93 -28.91 11.77
CA THR A 417 -27.00 -29.88 12.31
C THR A 417 -25.58 -29.45 11.99
N ILE A 418 -24.75 -29.32 13.01
CA ILE A 418 -23.31 -29.05 12.87
C ILE A 418 -22.56 -30.35 13.09
N ASP A 419 -21.72 -30.72 12.13
CA ASP A 419 -20.94 -31.94 12.20
C ASP A 419 -19.49 -31.77 11.74
N ILE A 420 -18.62 -32.71 12.14
CA ILE A 420 -17.22 -32.78 11.74
C ILE A 420 -16.89 -34.18 11.23
N ALA A 421 -16.16 -34.26 10.13
CA ALA A 421 -15.70 -35.50 9.50
C ALA A 421 -14.28 -35.36 8.92
N GLY A 422 -13.66 -36.49 8.57
CA GLY A 422 -12.31 -36.53 7.95
C GLY A 422 -11.23 -37.03 8.91
N ASP A 423 -10.02 -36.49 8.78
CA ASP A 423 -8.84 -36.96 9.50
C ASP A 423 -8.73 -36.34 10.90
N LEU A 424 -9.42 -36.94 11.88
CA LEU A 424 -9.43 -36.45 13.26
C LEU A 424 -8.15 -36.84 14.02
N ILE A 425 -7.53 -35.87 14.71
CA ILE A 425 -6.35 -36.10 15.58
C ILE A 425 -6.72 -36.15 17.07
N THR A 426 -7.99 -35.87 17.39
CA THR A 426 -8.57 -35.95 18.73
C THR A 426 -10.03 -36.44 18.62
N ASP A 427 -10.71 -36.59 19.75
CA ASP A 427 -12.12 -36.93 19.80
C ASP A 427 -12.98 -35.86 19.11
N LYS A 428 -13.95 -36.32 18.32
CA LYS A 428 -14.87 -35.46 17.57
C LYS A 428 -15.58 -34.44 18.46
N ASP A 429 -15.96 -34.84 19.67
CA ASP A 429 -16.65 -33.99 20.63
C ASP A 429 -15.78 -32.82 21.12
N GLU A 430 -14.46 -33.02 21.22
CA GLU A 430 -13.54 -31.93 21.58
C GLU A 430 -13.55 -30.84 20.51
N LEU A 431 -13.44 -31.22 19.23
CA LEU A 431 -13.48 -30.28 18.11
C LEU A 431 -14.86 -29.62 17.98
N LEU A 432 -15.94 -30.37 18.18
CA LEU A 432 -17.30 -29.82 18.18
C LEU A 432 -17.50 -28.80 19.31
N ASN A 433 -16.82 -28.93 20.44
CA ASN A 433 -16.92 -27.97 21.55
C ASN A 433 -16.16 -26.67 21.28
N LEU A 434 -15.24 -26.64 20.30
CA LEU A 434 -14.56 -25.42 19.85
C LEU A 434 -15.46 -24.54 18.97
N LEU A 435 -16.47 -25.12 18.32
CA LEU A 435 -17.31 -24.43 17.34
C LEU A 435 -18.32 -23.53 18.04
N ALA A 436 -18.15 -22.22 17.86
CA ALA A 436 -19.07 -21.21 18.38
C ALA A 436 -20.41 -21.25 17.64
N ILE A 437 -20.43 -21.64 16.35
CA ILE A 437 -21.66 -21.67 15.54
C ILE A 437 -22.75 -22.57 16.12
N ARG A 438 -22.39 -23.56 16.96
CA ARG A 438 -23.35 -24.43 17.66
C ARG A 438 -24.20 -23.71 18.70
N LYS A 439 -23.75 -22.54 19.17
CA LYS A 439 -24.44 -21.71 20.16
C LYS A 439 -25.27 -20.61 19.51
N GLU A 440 -25.14 -20.43 18.20
CA GLU A 440 -25.85 -19.42 17.44
C GLU A 440 -27.25 -19.89 17.04
N GLU A 441 -28.24 -19.00 17.10
CA GLU A 441 -29.58 -19.30 16.58
C GLU A 441 -29.60 -19.27 15.04
N PHE A 442 -28.90 -18.30 14.45
CA PHE A 442 -28.84 -18.05 13.02
C PHE A 442 -27.44 -18.26 12.47
N LEU A 443 -27.34 -18.67 11.21
CA LEU A 443 -26.04 -18.97 10.63
C LEU A 443 -25.24 -17.68 10.41
N SER A 444 -24.11 -17.53 11.09
CA SER A 444 -23.21 -16.41 10.88
C SER A 444 -22.03 -16.82 10.00
N ARG A 445 -21.82 -16.11 8.87
CA ARG A 445 -20.68 -16.36 7.99
C ARG A 445 -19.35 -16.04 8.67
N GLN A 446 -19.30 -15.01 9.50
CA GLN A 446 -18.14 -14.68 10.32
C GLN A 446 -17.81 -15.80 11.32
N VAL A 447 -18.79 -16.24 12.11
CA VAL A 447 -18.57 -17.32 13.09
C VAL A 447 -18.13 -18.62 12.41
N MET A 448 -18.72 -18.97 11.26
CA MET A 448 -18.30 -20.15 10.48
C MET A 448 -16.85 -20.04 9.99
N ARG A 449 -16.44 -18.87 9.49
CA ARG A 449 -15.06 -18.62 9.07
C ARG A 449 -14.10 -18.73 10.27
N ASP A 450 -14.47 -18.16 11.41
CA ASP A 450 -13.65 -18.20 12.61
C ASP A 450 -13.54 -19.62 13.16
N ASP A 451 -14.60 -20.42 13.10
CA ASP A 451 -14.59 -21.82 13.48
C ASP A 451 -13.72 -22.68 12.54
N ILE A 452 -13.74 -22.42 11.23
CA ILE A 452 -12.80 -23.02 10.26
C ILE A 452 -11.36 -22.70 10.64
N LEU A 453 -11.07 -21.44 10.95
CA LEU A 453 -9.74 -21.01 11.38
C LEU A 453 -9.34 -21.65 12.70
N LYS A 454 -10.23 -21.73 13.70
CA LYS A 454 -9.94 -22.40 14.99
C LYS A 454 -9.61 -23.87 14.81
N ILE A 455 -10.35 -24.60 13.97
CA ILE A 455 -10.03 -26.00 13.68
C ILE A 455 -8.67 -26.07 12.96
N THR A 456 -8.46 -25.25 11.94
CA THR A 456 -7.19 -25.23 11.19
C THR A 456 -6.01 -24.93 12.12
N ASP A 457 -6.16 -23.94 13.01
CA ASP A 457 -5.18 -23.57 14.02
C ASP A 457 -4.96 -24.69 15.04
N TYR A 458 -6.01 -25.36 15.52
CA TYR A 458 -5.87 -26.48 16.45
C TYR A 458 -4.92 -27.57 15.92
N TYR A 459 -5.01 -27.85 14.62
CA TYR A 459 -4.15 -28.79 13.92
C TYR A 459 -2.75 -28.22 13.68
N ALA A 460 -2.66 -26.97 13.21
CA ALA A 460 -1.40 -26.29 12.93
C ALA A 460 -0.55 -26.04 14.19
N GLU A 461 -1.17 -25.86 15.36
CA GLU A 461 -0.53 -25.78 16.68
C GLU A 461 0.08 -27.12 17.14
N ARG A 462 -0.30 -28.22 16.48
CA ARG A 462 0.16 -29.58 16.79
C ARG A 462 1.05 -30.17 15.68
N GLY A 463 1.57 -29.34 14.77
CA GLY A 463 2.48 -29.76 13.71
C GLY A 463 1.86 -29.99 12.34
N TYR A 464 0.54 -29.91 12.19
CA TYR A 464 -0.13 -30.16 10.91
C TYR A 464 -0.29 -28.86 10.11
N ALA A 465 0.83 -28.34 9.56
CA ALA A 465 0.89 -27.03 8.91
C ALA A 465 -0.02 -26.88 7.67
N PHE A 466 -0.34 -28.00 7.01
CA PHE A 466 -1.13 -28.05 5.77
C PHE A 466 -2.55 -28.57 5.99
N ALA A 467 -3.05 -28.55 7.23
CA ALA A 467 -4.42 -28.94 7.52
C ALA A 467 -5.41 -28.04 6.75
N THR A 468 -6.40 -28.64 6.09
CA THR A 468 -7.47 -27.90 5.42
C THR A 468 -8.82 -28.31 5.94
N VAL A 469 -9.70 -27.33 6.13
CA VAL A 469 -11.07 -27.52 6.62
C VAL A 469 -12.02 -26.92 5.60
N ARG A 470 -12.91 -27.75 5.05
CA ARG A 470 -13.90 -27.33 4.05
C ARG A 470 -15.31 -27.48 4.61
N PRO A 471 -16.11 -26.39 4.67
CA PRO A 471 -17.51 -26.48 5.06
C PRO A 471 -18.34 -27.02 3.90
N ASP A 472 -19.15 -28.04 4.16
CA ASP A 472 -20.20 -28.54 3.26
C ASP A 472 -21.56 -28.08 3.80
N ILE A 473 -22.15 -27.07 3.16
CA ILE A 473 -23.39 -26.42 3.60
C ILE A 473 -24.57 -26.95 2.80
N ARG A 474 -25.58 -27.50 3.49
CA ARG A 474 -26.76 -28.09 2.87
C ARG A 474 -28.03 -27.50 3.47
N LYS A 475 -29.02 -27.18 2.62
CA LYS A 475 -30.37 -26.83 3.08
C LYS A 475 -31.00 -28.07 3.71
N SER A 476 -31.45 -27.94 4.95
CA SER A 476 -32.19 -28.99 5.66
C SER A 476 -33.48 -29.34 4.92
N ALA A 477 -34.08 -30.50 5.24
CA ALA A 477 -35.32 -30.96 4.61
C ALA A 477 -36.50 -29.98 4.73
N SER A 478 -36.49 -29.08 5.74
CA SER A 478 -37.52 -28.04 5.92
C SER A 478 -37.20 -26.71 5.25
N GLY A 479 -36.01 -26.55 4.65
CA GLY A 479 -35.58 -25.36 3.92
C GLY A 479 -35.20 -24.13 4.76
N GLY A 480 -35.66 -24.03 6.01
CA GLY A 480 -35.39 -22.90 6.91
C GLY A 480 -34.13 -23.01 7.78
N ARG A 481 -33.40 -24.13 7.70
CA ARG A 481 -32.13 -24.36 8.40
C ARG A 481 -31.04 -24.79 7.43
N LEU A 482 -29.80 -24.45 7.75
CA LEU A 482 -28.60 -24.90 7.03
C LEU A 482 -27.79 -25.84 7.92
N ASP A 483 -27.61 -27.08 7.46
CA ASP A 483 -26.73 -28.07 8.06
C ASP A 483 -25.30 -27.83 7.54
N VAL A 484 -24.29 -27.86 8.42
CA VAL A 484 -22.89 -27.62 8.07
C VAL A 484 -22.03 -28.78 8.54
N GLU A 485 -21.36 -29.45 7.60
CA GLU A 485 -20.37 -30.50 7.89
C GLU A 485 -18.95 -29.97 7.57
N PHE A 486 -18.09 -29.86 8.57
CA PHE A 486 -16.69 -29.47 8.39
C PHE A 486 -15.86 -30.71 8.06
N LYS A 487 -15.36 -30.80 6.82
CA LYS A 487 -14.49 -31.89 6.36
C LYS A 487 -13.03 -31.49 6.52
N ILE A 488 -12.29 -32.27 7.32
CA ILE A 488 -10.89 -32.00 7.67
C ILE A 488 -9.96 -32.95 6.93
N GLU A 489 -8.96 -32.40 6.25
CA GLU A 489 -7.80 -33.12 5.72
C GLU A 489 -6.58 -32.67 6.51
N LYS A 490 -5.97 -33.56 7.30
CA LYS A 490 -4.94 -33.15 8.29
C LYS A 490 -3.57 -32.88 7.67
N GLY A 491 -3.23 -33.55 6.58
CA GLY A 491 -1.87 -33.53 6.01
C GLY A 491 -0.81 -34.23 6.87
N ASP A 492 0.47 -34.04 6.52
CA ASP A 492 1.59 -34.63 7.25
C ASP A 492 2.01 -33.80 8.47
N LEU A 493 2.65 -34.45 9.45
CA LEU A 493 3.30 -33.77 10.57
C LEU A 493 4.58 -33.09 10.09
N VAL A 494 4.72 -31.79 10.37
CA VAL A 494 5.81 -30.96 9.86
C VAL A 494 6.79 -30.57 10.96
N TYR A 495 8.09 -30.71 10.67
CA TYR A 495 9.20 -30.24 11.49
C TYR A 495 9.86 -29.01 10.86
N ILE A 496 10.38 -28.12 11.70
CA ILE A 496 11.15 -26.96 11.27
C ILE A 496 12.57 -27.42 10.96
N ASP A 497 13.03 -27.25 9.72
CA ASP A 497 14.37 -27.66 9.31
C ASP A 497 15.41 -26.58 9.65
N ARG A 498 15.19 -25.36 9.13
CA ARG A 498 16.05 -24.20 9.38
C ARG A 498 15.25 -22.93 9.57
N ILE A 499 15.74 -22.04 10.43
CA ILE A 499 15.26 -20.68 10.60
C ILE A 499 16.30 -19.72 10.01
N SER A 500 15.94 -19.07 8.89
CA SER A 500 16.79 -18.08 8.22
C SER A 500 16.28 -16.68 8.52
N ILE A 501 17.14 -15.83 9.09
CA ILE A 501 16.83 -14.41 9.31
C ILE A 501 17.46 -13.59 8.17
N LYS A 502 16.71 -12.64 7.61
CA LYS A 502 17.11 -11.79 6.48
C LYS A 502 16.70 -10.34 6.73
N GLY A 503 17.53 -9.40 6.27
CA GLY A 503 17.26 -7.96 6.35
C GLY A 503 17.74 -7.27 7.63
N ASN A 504 18.28 -8.03 8.59
CA ASN A 504 18.93 -7.52 9.79
C ASN A 504 20.37 -7.07 9.52
N THR A 505 20.53 -5.87 8.97
CA THR A 505 21.85 -5.31 8.61
C THR A 505 22.59 -4.70 9.79
N ARG A 506 21.86 -4.13 10.75
CA ARG A 506 22.39 -3.52 11.98
C ARG A 506 22.16 -4.42 13.19
N THR A 507 20.96 -4.99 13.30
CA THR A 507 20.52 -5.82 14.42
C THR A 507 21.16 -7.20 14.33
N ARG A 508 21.74 -7.64 15.44
CA ARG A 508 22.39 -8.95 15.52
C ARG A 508 21.35 -10.07 15.44
N ASP A 509 21.74 -11.18 14.81
CA ASP A 509 20.86 -12.35 14.61
C ASP A 509 20.27 -12.88 15.92
N ASN A 510 21.08 -12.92 17.00
CA ASN A 510 20.64 -13.43 18.30
C ASN A 510 19.50 -12.61 18.92
N VAL A 511 19.43 -11.29 18.64
CA VAL A 511 18.34 -10.42 19.10
C VAL A 511 16.99 -10.84 18.52
N ILE A 512 16.98 -11.26 17.26
CA ILE A 512 15.76 -11.76 16.60
C ILE A 512 15.49 -13.20 17.05
N ARG A 513 16.54 -14.02 17.12
CA ARG A 513 16.42 -15.45 17.40
C ARG A 513 15.88 -15.76 18.79
N ARG A 514 16.26 -14.98 19.81
CA ARG A 514 15.80 -15.19 21.20
C ARG A 514 14.30 -14.91 21.40
N GLU A 515 13.70 -14.09 20.53
CA GLU A 515 12.26 -13.81 20.59
C GLU A 515 11.41 -14.94 20.01
N LEU A 516 12.03 -15.90 19.31
CA LEU A 516 11.33 -17.01 18.69
C LEU A 516 10.89 -18.04 19.73
N LYS A 517 9.62 -18.43 19.66
CA LYS A 517 9.04 -19.53 20.44
C LYS A 517 9.14 -20.88 19.75
N VAL A 518 9.74 -20.90 18.56
CA VAL A 518 10.05 -22.10 17.78
C VAL A 518 11.55 -22.29 17.67
N SER A 519 11.99 -23.53 17.50
CA SER A 519 13.40 -23.90 17.34
C SER A 519 13.61 -24.77 16.12
N GLU A 520 14.82 -24.72 15.55
CA GLU A 520 15.25 -25.64 14.50
C GLU A 520 15.21 -27.09 15.01
N GLY A 521 14.68 -28.00 14.20
CA GLY A 521 14.38 -29.39 14.58
C GLY A 521 13.10 -29.58 15.38
N GLY A 522 12.44 -28.51 15.83
CA GLY A 522 11.16 -28.55 16.54
C GLY A 522 9.98 -28.91 15.64
N ILE A 523 8.86 -29.27 16.25
CA ILE A 523 7.59 -29.44 15.53
C ILE A 523 7.06 -28.07 15.13
N PHE A 524 6.46 -27.96 13.94
CA PHE A 524 5.77 -26.74 13.52
C PHE A 524 4.64 -26.39 14.50
N ASP A 525 4.60 -25.14 14.96
CA ASP A 525 3.54 -24.65 15.82
C ASP A 525 3.15 -23.24 15.37
N SER A 526 1.95 -23.12 14.78
CA SER A 526 1.45 -21.84 14.27
C SER A 526 1.24 -20.81 15.38
N LYS A 527 0.89 -21.21 16.60
CA LYS A 527 0.74 -20.31 17.75
C LYS A 527 2.09 -19.80 18.21
N ALA A 528 3.09 -20.66 18.28
CA ALA A 528 4.45 -20.25 18.60
C ALA A 528 5.00 -19.27 17.55
N LEU A 529 4.73 -19.49 16.25
CA LEU A 529 5.09 -18.54 15.19
C LEU A 529 4.37 -17.20 15.34
N ARG A 530 3.05 -17.19 15.59
CA ARG A 530 2.30 -15.94 15.84
C ARG A 530 2.84 -15.17 17.05
N GLN A 531 3.15 -15.87 18.15
CA GLN A 531 3.74 -15.27 19.34
C GLN A 531 5.13 -14.68 19.07
N SER A 532 5.91 -15.35 18.22
CA SER A 532 7.22 -14.89 17.77
C SER A 532 7.09 -13.62 16.92
N THR A 533 6.15 -13.58 15.96
CA THR A 533 5.87 -12.37 15.17
C THR A 533 5.48 -11.20 16.06
N GLN A 534 4.57 -11.43 17.02
CA GLN A 534 4.16 -10.39 17.97
C GLN A 534 5.33 -9.93 18.86
N ALA A 535 6.20 -10.84 19.30
CA ALA A 535 7.38 -10.48 20.09
C ALA A 535 8.36 -9.60 19.29
N LEU A 536 8.65 -9.97 18.04
CA LEU A 536 9.51 -9.18 17.16
C LEU A 536 8.91 -7.82 16.80
N GLN A 537 7.59 -7.74 16.59
CA GLN A 537 6.91 -6.45 16.37
C GLN A 537 6.97 -5.56 17.60
N ARG A 538 6.82 -6.12 18.82
CA ARG A 538 6.94 -5.39 20.09
C ARG A 538 8.33 -4.82 20.36
N LEU A 539 9.38 -5.34 19.71
CA LEU A 539 10.72 -4.75 19.83
C LEU A 539 10.79 -3.33 19.23
N GLU A 540 9.92 -3.02 18.27
CA GLU A 540 9.95 -1.76 17.51
C GLU A 540 11.30 -1.48 16.81
N TYR A 541 12.07 -2.53 16.48
CA TYR A 541 13.30 -2.39 15.69
C TYR A 541 13.05 -2.45 14.17
N PHE A 542 11.87 -2.93 13.80
CA PHE A 542 11.50 -3.24 12.44
C PHE A 542 10.23 -2.48 12.03
N GLU A 543 10.21 -1.96 10.80
CA GLU A 543 9.01 -1.45 10.15
C GLU A 543 8.08 -2.61 9.74
N GLU A 544 8.68 -3.72 9.32
CA GLU A 544 7.97 -4.89 8.82
C GLU A 544 8.66 -6.17 9.32
N VAL A 545 7.86 -7.12 9.80
CA VAL A 545 8.31 -8.45 10.24
C VAL A 545 7.45 -9.49 9.54
N ASN A 546 8.06 -10.24 8.61
CA ASN A 546 7.41 -11.29 7.86
C ASN A 546 8.05 -12.65 8.20
N ILE A 547 7.31 -13.49 8.92
CA ILE A 547 7.69 -14.88 9.16
C ILE A 547 6.96 -15.75 8.14
N THR A 548 7.69 -16.24 7.15
CA THR A 548 7.16 -17.03 6.04
C THR A 548 7.62 -18.48 6.16
N PRO A 549 6.70 -19.43 6.36
CA PRO A 549 7.01 -20.84 6.18
C PRO A 549 7.22 -21.14 4.70
N GLU A 550 8.40 -21.67 4.35
CA GLU A 550 8.75 -22.10 3.01
C GLU A 550 8.79 -23.64 2.96
N PRO A 551 8.01 -24.28 2.05
CA PRO A 551 8.03 -25.73 1.92
C PRO A 551 9.42 -26.21 1.50
N SER A 552 9.87 -27.31 2.09
CA SER A 552 11.11 -27.97 1.68
C SER A 552 10.82 -29.04 0.63
N LEU A 553 11.87 -29.68 0.10
CA LEU A 553 11.72 -30.85 -0.80
C LEU A 553 11.11 -32.06 -0.07
N ASP A 554 11.24 -32.11 1.26
CA ASP A 554 10.61 -33.11 2.11
C ASP A 554 9.27 -32.54 2.64
N PRO A 555 8.11 -33.17 2.33
CA PRO A 555 6.81 -32.67 2.76
C PRO A 555 6.61 -32.68 4.29
N THR A 556 7.45 -33.41 5.03
CA THR A 556 7.45 -33.43 6.50
C THR A 556 8.36 -32.35 7.11
N ARG A 557 8.97 -31.51 6.29
CA ARG A 557 9.89 -30.45 6.72
C ARG A 557 9.59 -29.12 6.04
N MET A 558 9.81 -28.04 6.77
CA MET A 558 9.75 -26.68 6.22
C MET A 558 10.85 -25.79 6.77
N ASN A 559 11.26 -24.83 5.96
CA ASN A 559 12.11 -23.73 6.41
C ASN A 559 11.23 -22.60 6.90
N ILE A 560 11.71 -21.84 7.88
CA ILE A 560 11.08 -20.60 8.31
C ILE A 560 11.99 -19.45 7.92
N VAL A 561 11.50 -18.56 7.06
CA VAL A 561 12.23 -17.35 6.67
C VAL A 561 11.64 -16.17 7.42
N ILE A 562 12.48 -15.53 8.22
CA ILE A 562 12.15 -14.31 8.96
C ILE A 562 12.78 -13.16 8.18
N ALA A 563 11.97 -12.47 7.39
CA ALA A 563 12.37 -11.27 6.68
C ALA A 563 11.96 -10.05 7.50
N VAL A 564 12.93 -9.23 7.89
CA VAL A 564 12.70 -7.98 8.60
C VAL A 564 13.16 -6.79 7.77
N LYS A 565 12.43 -5.69 7.88
CA LYS A 565 12.85 -4.38 7.38
C LYS A 565 13.20 -3.49 8.58
N GLU A 566 14.48 -3.26 8.82
CA GLU A 566 14.94 -2.43 9.93
C GLU A 566 14.48 -0.98 9.76
N LYS A 567 14.03 -0.36 10.87
CA LYS A 567 13.73 1.08 10.94
C LYS A 567 14.72 1.78 11.86
N SER A 568 14.67 3.12 11.88
CA SER A 568 15.43 3.89 12.87
C SER A 568 14.93 3.56 14.27
N THR A 569 15.84 3.14 15.14
CA THR A 569 15.60 2.81 16.56
C THR A 569 16.04 3.93 17.50
N GLY A 570 16.69 4.96 16.96
CA GLY A 570 16.98 6.20 17.64
C GLY A 570 15.74 7.06 17.77
N ASN A 571 15.50 7.57 18.97
CA ASN A 571 14.43 8.48 19.31
C ASN A 571 15.01 9.80 19.83
N PHE A 572 14.39 10.90 19.40
CA PHE A 572 14.66 12.23 19.93
C PHE A 572 13.33 12.87 20.27
N SER A 573 13.10 13.13 21.55
CA SER A 573 11.87 13.74 22.05
C SER A 573 12.19 15.04 22.76
N ILE A 574 11.47 16.09 22.39
CA ILE A 574 11.39 17.34 23.15
C ILE A 574 9.95 17.49 23.56
N GLY A 575 9.72 17.76 24.83
CA GLY A 575 8.41 18.06 25.39
C GLY A 575 8.47 19.34 26.21
N ALA A 576 7.31 19.96 26.38
CA ALA A 576 7.08 20.90 27.46
C ALA A 576 5.81 20.47 28.18
N GLY A 577 5.78 20.65 29.49
CA GLY A 577 4.64 20.35 30.31
C GLY A 577 4.43 21.44 31.34
N TYR A 578 3.25 21.46 31.93
CA TYR A 578 2.99 22.35 33.05
C TYR A 578 2.21 21.58 34.11
N SER A 579 2.61 21.70 35.38
CA SER A 579 1.82 21.17 36.49
C SER A 579 1.68 22.17 37.63
N SER A 580 0.69 21.96 38.50
CA SER A 580 0.53 22.70 39.76
C SER A 580 1.73 22.55 40.70
N VAL A 581 2.45 21.42 40.61
CA VAL A 581 3.58 21.08 41.51
C VAL A 581 4.93 21.59 41.00
N ASP A 582 5.26 21.33 39.73
CA ASP A 582 6.58 21.62 39.16
C ASP A 582 6.59 22.85 38.22
N ASN A 583 5.46 23.56 38.11
CA ASN A 583 5.24 24.65 37.16
C ASN A 583 5.59 24.23 35.71
N LEU A 584 6.24 25.09 34.93
CA LEU A 584 6.65 24.81 33.56
C LEU A 584 7.86 23.86 33.56
N ILE A 585 7.71 22.71 32.90
CA ILE A 585 8.73 21.67 32.74
C ILE A 585 9.14 21.56 31.27
N PHE A 586 10.43 21.65 30.99
CA PHE A 586 11.01 21.31 29.69
C PHE A 586 11.63 19.91 29.76
N MET A 587 11.29 19.07 28.78
CA MET A 587 11.75 17.70 28.69
C MET A 587 12.56 17.53 27.41
N GLY A 588 13.70 16.86 27.52
CA GLY A 588 14.49 16.42 26.37
C GLY A 588 14.98 15.01 26.61
N GLU A 589 14.79 14.10 25.66
CA GLU A 589 15.42 12.78 25.69
C GLU A 589 15.99 12.46 24.31
N ILE A 590 17.22 11.95 24.30
CA ILE A 590 17.79 11.22 23.18
C ILE A 590 18.02 9.78 23.61
N SER A 591 17.50 8.83 22.84
CA SER A 591 17.68 7.41 23.12
C SER A 591 17.89 6.58 21.87
N GLU A 592 18.52 5.43 22.04
CA GLU A 592 18.76 4.43 21.01
C GLU A 592 18.37 3.06 21.59
N ASN A 593 17.22 2.53 21.15
CA ASN A 593 16.61 1.31 21.69
C ASN A 593 17.24 0.00 21.18
N ASN A 594 18.15 0.10 20.21
CA ASN A 594 18.91 -1.03 19.67
C ASN A 594 20.39 -0.65 19.51
N PHE A 595 20.97 -0.16 20.60
CA PHE A 595 22.33 0.35 20.64
C PHE A 595 23.33 -0.71 20.14
N LEU A 596 24.10 -0.34 19.11
CA LEU A 596 25.06 -1.21 18.42
C LEU A 596 24.46 -2.53 17.88
N GLY A 597 23.14 -2.57 17.66
CA GLY A 597 22.43 -3.74 17.16
C GLY A 597 22.25 -4.86 18.19
N ARG A 598 22.43 -4.59 19.48
CA ARG A 598 22.39 -5.61 20.57
C ARG A 598 21.01 -5.81 21.20
N GLY A 599 20.03 -4.97 20.83
CA GLY A 599 18.76 -4.84 21.54
C GLY A 599 18.91 -4.17 22.91
N ASP A 600 20.03 -3.47 23.15
CA ASP A 600 20.26 -2.68 24.35
C ASP A 600 19.65 -1.28 24.17
N ARG A 601 19.16 -0.67 25.24
CA ARG A 601 18.75 0.74 25.26
C ARG A 601 19.83 1.60 25.90
N LEU A 602 20.20 2.69 25.23
CA LEU A 602 20.98 3.78 25.81
C LEU A 602 20.13 5.06 25.73
N SER A 603 20.00 5.81 26.82
CA SER A 603 19.19 7.02 26.87
C SER A 603 19.84 8.11 27.71
N LEU A 604 19.78 9.35 27.23
CA LEU A 604 20.08 10.55 28.00
C LEU A 604 18.82 11.40 28.05
N ALA A 605 18.32 11.67 29.25
CA ALA A 605 17.13 12.48 29.49
C ALA A 605 17.47 13.69 30.39
N ALA A 606 16.77 14.79 30.16
CA ALA A 606 16.81 16.01 30.96
C ALA A 606 15.36 16.51 31.15
N ASN A 607 14.95 16.69 32.40
CA ASN A 607 13.69 17.33 32.78
C ASN A 607 14.04 18.57 33.61
N ILE A 608 13.66 19.76 33.15
CA ILE A 608 14.03 21.03 33.77
C ILE A 608 12.73 21.78 34.06
N GLY A 609 12.34 21.81 35.33
CA GLY A 609 11.14 22.46 35.86
C GLY A 609 11.45 23.75 36.63
N GLY A 610 10.41 24.36 37.20
CA GLY A 610 10.55 25.55 38.05
C GLY A 610 11.11 25.24 39.44
N SER A 611 10.77 24.08 40.00
CA SER A 611 11.14 23.62 41.34
C SER A 611 11.91 22.30 41.35
N SER A 612 12.15 21.70 40.17
CA SER A 612 12.90 20.45 40.05
C SER A 612 13.69 20.37 38.74
N SER A 613 14.92 19.87 38.81
CA SER A 613 15.71 19.52 37.62
C SER A 613 16.21 18.09 37.75
N ARG A 614 16.24 17.33 36.65
CA ARG A 614 16.67 15.94 36.64
C ARG A 614 17.35 15.60 35.32
N TYR A 615 18.60 15.16 35.42
CA TYR A 615 19.38 14.61 34.33
C TYR A 615 19.59 13.11 34.58
N ASN A 616 19.44 12.29 33.54
CA ASN A 616 19.58 10.84 33.68
C ASN A 616 20.23 10.22 32.44
N LEU A 617 21.38 9.56 32.62
CA LEU A 617 22.02 8.71 31.63
C LEU A 617 21.77 7.25 32.01
N GLY A 618 21.00 6.54 31.19
CA GLY A 618 20.62 5.16 31.44
C GLY A 618 21.07 4.19 30.36
N TYR A 619 21.56 3.03 30.77
CA TYR A 619 21.80 1.87 29.91
C TYR A 619 20.99 0.67 30.40
N THR A 620 20.37 -0.07 29.48
CA THR A 620 19.60 -1.27 29.81
C THR A 620 19.86 -2.36 28.77
N ASN A 621 20.22 -3.54 29.24
CA ASN A 621 20.21 -4.76 28.46
C ASN A 621 19.02 -5.62 28.92
N PRO A 622 17.99 -5.80 28.07
CA PRO A 622 16.78 -6.54 28.45
C PRO A 622 16.98 -8.06 28.53
N HIS A 623 18.02 -8.60 27.89
CA HIS A 623 18.27 -10.03 27.72
C HIS A 623 19.75 -10.39 27.89
N LEU A 624 20.22 -10.41 29.14
CA LEU A 624 21.61 -10.70 29.47
C LEU A 624 21.96 -12.11 28.98
N ASN A 625 22.92 -12.21 28.07
CA ASN A 625 23.31 -13.47 27.42
C ASN A 625 22.13 -14.25 26.83
N ASP A 626 21.18 -13.54 26.19
CA ASP A 626 19.99 -14.11 25.54
C ASP A 626 19.06 -14.87 26.50
N SER A 627 19.11 -14.54 27.81
CA SER A 627 18.18 -15.04 28.82
C SER A 627 17.04 -14.04 29.11
N ASP A 628 16.11 -14.44 29.99
CA ASP A 628 15.03 -13.54 30.49
C ASP A 628 15.52 -12.54 31.56
N LEU A 629 16.79 -12.63 31.97
CA LEU A 629 17.41 -11.73 32.93
C LEU A 629 17.75 -10.41 32.26
N SER A 630 17.21 -9.29 32.75
CA SER A 630 17.66 -7.96 32.35
C SER A 630 18.66 -7.40 33.35
N TRP A 631 19.52 -6.50 32.89
CA TRP A 631 20.25 -5.60 33.78
C TRP A 631 20.29 -4.19 33.21
N GLY A 632 20.53 -3.22 34.08
CA GLY A 632 20.72 -1.83 33.68
C GLY A 632 21.59 -1.09 34.68
N ALA A 633 22.07 0.06 34.25
CA ALA A 633 22.73 1.01 35.10
C ALA A 633 22.27 2.42 34.72
N ASP A 634 21.94 3.23 35.72
CA ASP A 634 21.64 4.65 35.52
C ASP A 634 22.63 5.51 36.30
N LEU A 635 22.94 6.68 35.76
CA LEU A 635 23.61 7.78 36.42
C LEU A 635 22.67 8.97 36.40
N PHE A 636 22.47 9.60 37.54
CA PHE A 636 21.53 10.70 37.66
C PHE A 636 22.11 11.85 38.46
N ASP A 637 21.57 13.02 38.17
CA ASP A 637 21.80 14.29 38.84
C ASP A 637 20.43 14.97 38.97
N THR A 638 20.02 15.27 40.19
CA THR A 638 18.67 15.76 40.50
C THR A 638 18.73 16.87 41.53
N GLU A 639 18.07 17.98 41.24
CA GLU A 639 17.87 19.09 42.17
C GLU A 639 16.37 19.26 42.40
N ARG A 640 15.96 19.49 43.65
CA ARG A 640 14.57 19.81 43.98
C ARG A 640 14.50 20.82 45.11
N GLU A 641 13.76 21.90 44.87
CA GLU A 641 13.42 22.93 45.85
C GLU A 641 12.15 22.50 46.59
N TYR A 642 12.25 22.32 47.90
CA TYR A 642 11.13 22.16 48.83
C TYR A 642 10.93 23.46 49.62
N ASP A 643 9.81 23.59 50.32
CA ASP A 643 9.51 24.79 51.11
C ASP A 643 10.57 25.09 52.18
N ASP A 644 11.13 24.04 52.80
CA ASP A 644 12.04 24.16 53.94
C ASP A 644 13.53 23.96 53.58
N TYR A 645 13.85 23.43 52.41
CA TYR A 645 15.21 23.12 51.96
C TYR A 645 15.31 22.84 50.45
N THR A 646 16.51 22.98 49.88
CA THR A 646 16.85 22.50 48.54
C THR A 646 17.64 21.19 48.65
N LYS A 647 17.27 20.19 47.86
CA LYS A 647 17.95 18.88 47.78
C LYS A 647 18.66 18.73 46.45
N ASP A 648 19.99 18.69 46.48
CA ASP A 648 20.85 18.30 45.35
C ASP A 648 21.28 16.85 45.55
N SER A 649 21.17 16.01 44.53
CA SER A 649 21.46 14.58 44.62
C SER A 649 22.09 14.05 43.35
N GLN A 650 23.29 13.48 43.50
CA GLN A 650 24.02 12.84 42.43
C GLN A 650 24.26 11.38 42.77
N GLY A 651 24.06 10.49 41.80
CA GLY A 651 24.15 9.07 42.11
C GLY A 651 24.14 8.17 40.91
N GLY A 652 24.18 6.88 41.21
CA GLY A 652 24.02 5.85 40.23
C GLY A 652 23.45 4.58 40.85
N ASP A 653 22.81 3.80 39.99
CA ASP A 653 22.27 2.51 40.37
C ASP A 653 22.63 1.41 39.37
N ILE A 654 22.62 0.18 39.87
CA ILE A 654 22.64 -1.03 39.07
C ILE A 654 21.36 -1.79 39.39
N ARG A 655 20.60 -2.14 38.36
CA ARG A 655 19.35 -2.90 38.49
C ARG A 655 19.42 -4.21 37.73
N ILE A 656 18.79 -5.24 38.28
CA ILE A 656 18.65 -6.57 37.70
C ILE A 656 17.18 -6.95 37.77
N GLY A 657 16.61 -7.44 36.68
CA GLY A 657 15.18 -7.79 36.60
C GLY A 657 14.97 -9.18 36.03
N TYR A 658 14.04 -9.94 36.61
CA TYR A 658 13.70 -11.28 36.13
C TYR A 658 12.18 -11.49 36.15
N PRO A 659 11.55 -11.96 35.05
CA PRO A 659 10.15 -12.37 35.06
C PRO A 659 10.00 -13.68 35.85
N VAL A 660 9.10 -13.70 36.83
CA VAL A 660 9.05 -14.80 37.82
C VAL A 660 7.87 -15.74 37.54
N TRP A 661 6.65 -15.21 37.53
CA TRP A 661 5.44 -15.96 37.15
C TRP A 661 4.40 -15.02 36.54
N GLU A 662 3.62 -15.51 35.58
CA GLU A 662 2.62 -14.71 34.86
C GLU A 662 3.19 -13.37 34.32
N LYS A 663 2.70 -12.24 34.85
CA LYS A 663 3.16 -10.87 34.56
C LYS A 663 3.97 -10.27 35.72
N TRP A 664 4.32 -11.06 36.73
CA TRP A 664 5.14 -10.63 37.86
C TRP A 664 6.62 -10.60 37.49
N ARG A 665 7.27 -9.49 37.81
CA ARG A 665 8.70 -9.26 37.63
C ARG A 665 9.31 -8.89 38.97
N MET A 666 10.39 -9.56 39.35
CA MET A 666 11.23 -9.15 40.47
C MET A 666 12.37 -8.28 39.95
N VAL A 667 12.63 -7.16 40.62
CA VAL A 667 13.70 -6.23 40.30
C VAL A 667 14.53 -6.00 41.55
N GLY A 668 15.81 -6.33 41.51
CA GLY A 668 16.78 -5.93 42.52
C GLY A 668 17.56 -4.72 42.04
N MET A 669 17.80 -3.76 42.91
CA MET A 669 18.51 -2.51 42.63
C MET A 669 19.49 -2.24 43.76
N TYR A 670 20.72 -1.89 43.42
CA TYR A 670 21.68 -1.30 44.34
C TYR A 670 21.90 0.15 43.91
N SER A 671 21.73 1.09 44.84
CA SER A 671 21.92 2.52 44.63
C SER A 671 23.03 3.07 45.53
N TYR A 672 23.74 4.04 44.99
CA TYR A 672 24.63 4.92 45.74
C TYR A 672 24.26 6.36 45.37
N THR A 673 23.93 7.17 46.37
CA THR A 673 23.48 8.55 46.17
C THR A 673 24.17 9.44 47.18
N ASP A 674 24.78 10.51 46.68
CA ASP A 674 25.37 11.59 47.46
C ASP A 674 24.39 12.77 47.41
N THR A 675 23.96 13.24 48.58
CA THR A 675 22.88 14.23 48.72
C THR A 675 23.36 15.40 49.57
N ASP A 676 23.29 16.60 49.01
CA ASP A 676 23.53 17.84 49.74
C ASP A 676 22.20 18.54 50.00
N LEU A 677 21.95 18.93 51.25
CA LEU A 677 20.82 19.79 51.62
C LEU A 677 21.29 21.23 51.79
N THR A 678 20.77 22.14 50.98
CA THR A 678 21.05 23.58 51.03
C THR A 678 19.81 24.38 51.37
N ASP A 679 19.97 25.70 51.57
CA ASP A 679 18.87 26.64 51.90
C ASP A 679 18.10 26.29 53.19
N VAL A 680 18.72 25.53 54.09
CA VAL A 680 18.16 25.16 55.39
C VAL A 680 18.24 26.33 56.37
N SER A 681 17.11 26.68 56.99
CA SER A 681 17.02 27.72 58.02
C SER A 681 17.85 27.39 59.27
N ASP A 682 18.50 28.39 59.88
CA ASP A 682 19.18 28.25 61.19
C ASP A 682 18.20 27.83 62.31
N TYR A 683 16.90 28.08 62.12
CA TYR A 683 15.82 27.73 63.05
C TYR A 683 15.06 26.47 62.64
N ALA A 684 15.53 25.73 61.63
CA ALA A 684 14.86 24.53 61.17
C ALA A 684 14.73 23.46 62.26
N SER A 685 13.74 22.60 62.10
CA SER A 685 13.45 21.46 62.97
C SER A 685 14.68 20.59 63.15
N TYR A 686 14.72 19.86 64.26
CA TYR A 686 15.84 18.95 64.52
C TYR A 686 16.00 17.91 63.41
N VAL A 687 14.89 17.37 62.89
CA VAL A 687 14.86 16.36 61.82
C VAL A 687 15.53 16.89 60.55
N ILE A 688 15.20 18.11 60.12
CA ILE A 688 15.79 18.72 58.93
C ILE A 688 17.28 19.01 59.15
N ARG A 689 17.66 19.63 60.27
CA ARG A 689 19.07 19.95 60.55
C ARG A 689 19.94 18.70 60.68
N ASN A 690 19.42 17.64 61.30
CA ASN A 690 20.13 16.37 61.40
C ASN A 690 20.36 15.74 60.02
N SER A 691 19.42 15.94 59.09
CA SER A 691 19.52 15.42 57.72
C SER A 691 20.60 16.11 56.88
N VAL A 692 21.07 17.31 57.27
CA VAL A 692 22.15 18.03 56.57
C VAL A 692 23.47 17.26 56.66
N ASP A 693 23.70 16.53 57.74
CA ASP A 693 24.93 15.74 57.91
C ASP A 693 24.83 14.35 57.25
N LEU A 694 23.66 13.95 56.75
CA LEU A 694 23.40 12.65 56.12
C LEU A 694 23.51 12.74 54.59
N HIS A 695 24.74 12.66 54.09
CA HIS A 695 25.03 12.89 52.67
C HIS A 695 24.84 11.61 51.85
N VAL A 696 25.51 10.52 52.25
CA VAL A 696 25.57 9.30 51.46
C VAL A 696 24.46 8.34 51.84
N THR A 697 23.58 8.03 50.89
CA THR A 697 22.64 6.90 50.96
C THR A 697 23.14 5.77 50.05
N SER A 698 23.56 4.65 50.65
CA SER A 698 23.84 3.41 49.92
C SER A 698 22.80 2.36 50.29
N ALA A 699 22.03 1.90 49.30
CA ALA A 699 20.86 1.06 49.54
C ALA A 699 20.71 -0.10 48.57
N VAL A 700 20.06 -1.16 49.04
CA VAL A 700 19.54 -2.25 48.21
C VAL A 700 18.02 -2.23 48.27
N LYS A 701 17.38 -2.16 47.10
CA LYS A 701 15.93 -2.22 46.93
C LYS A 701 15.54 -3.47 46.15
N VAL A 702 14.56 -4.21 46.67
CA VAL A 702 13.94 -5.35 45.99
C VAL A 702 12.47 -5.02 45.77
N SER A 703 12.06 -5.06 44.50
CA SER A 703 10.70 -4.75 44.06
C SER A 703 10.06 -5.95 43.38
N LEU A 704 8.79 -6.18 43.65
CA LEU A 704 7.94 -7.15 42.96
C LEU A 704 6.82 -6.39 42.25
N VAL A 705 6.82 -6.44 40.92
CA VAL A 705 5.97 -5.61 40.04
C VAL A 705 5.06 -6.49 39.20
N ARG A 706 3.78 -6.10 39.06
CA ARG A 706 2.85 -6.70 38.10
C ARG A 706 2.06 -5.63 37.38
N ASP A 707 2.27 -5.53 36.06
CA ASP A 707 1.46 -4.70 35.18
C ASP A 707 0.60 -5.59 34.27
N SER A 708 -0.72 -5.43 34.38
CA SER A 708 -1.71 -6.13 33.58
C SER A 708 -2.69 -5.20 32.89
N ARG A 709 -2.43 -3.89 32.92
CA ARG A 709 -3.28 -2.87 32.29
C ARG A 709 -3.39 -3.14 30.78
N ASP A 710 -4.55 -2.83 30.23
CA ASP A 710 -4.83 -2.89 28.80
C ASP A 710 -4.09 -1.78 28.04
N ARG A 711 -3.96 -0.60 28.65
CA ARG A 711 -3.23 0.56 28.13
C ARG A 711 -2.44 1.22 29.26
N ILE A 712 -1.24 1.72 28.94
CA ILE A 712 -0.40 2.43 29.92
C ILE A 712 -1.03 3.79 30.27
N LEU A 713 -1.51 4.50 29.23
CA LEU A 713 -2.26 5.75 29.35
C LEU A 713 -3.75 5.45 29.19
N SER A 714 -4.60 6.00 30.08
CA SER A 714 -6.06 5.77 30.07
C SER A 714 -6.44 4.27 30.08
N ALA A 715 -5.94 3.54 31.08
CA ALA A 715 -6.33 2.14 31.29
C ALA A 715 -7.85 2.01 31.51
N SER A 716 -8.47 1.00 30.90
CA SER A 716 -9.89 0.67 31.11
C SER A 716 -10.09 -0.66 31.84
N LYS A 717 -9.04 -1.49 31.86
CA LYS A 717 -9.09 -2.84 32.45
C LYS A 717 -7.71 -3.26 32.94
N GLY A 718 -7.69 -4.01 34.04
CA GLY A 718 -6.49 -4.66 34.56
C GLY A 718 -5.96 -3.96 35.80
N SER A 719 -4.71 -4.22 36.16
CA SER A 719 -4.10 -3.63 37.36
C SER A 719 -2.59 -3.45 37.26
N TYR A 720 -2.09 -2.48 38.02
CA TYR A 720 -0.69 -2.24 38.33
C TYR A 720 -0.45 -2.47 39.82
N ASN A 721 0.56 -3.25 40.17
CA ASN A 721 0.88 -3.60 41.56
C ASN A 721 2.38 -3.52 41.77
N LEU A 722 2.80 -2.91 42.87
CA LEU A 722 4.19 -2.76 43.26
C LEU A 722 4.31 -3.04 44.75
N LEU A 723 5.21 -3.95 45.12
CA LEU A 723 5.69 -4.13 46.49
C LEU A 723 7.19 -3.90 46.48
N SER A 724 7.73 -3.13 47.40
CA SER A 724 9.18 -2.93 47.51
C SER A 724 9.66 -2.90 48.95
N ALA A 725 10.87 -3.42 49.14
CA ALA A 725 11.63 -3.32 50.37
C ALA A 725 13.00 -2.74 50.05
N GLU A 726 13.37 -1.67 50.74
CA GLU A 726 14.62 -0.94 50.57
C GLU A 726 15.36 -0.92 51.90
N TYR A 727 16.65 -1.23 51.87
CA TYR A 727 17.50 -1.26 53.04
C TYR A 727 18.75 -0.41 52.76
N ALA A 728 18.93 0.65 53.54
CA ALA A 728 20.04 1.58 53.43
C ALA A 728 21.03 1.42 54.60
N GLY A 729 22.31 1.63 54.32
CA GLY A 729 23.37 1.69 55.33
C GLY A 729 23.86 0.33 55.83
N GLY A 730 24.34 0.27 57.07
CA GLY A 730 24.93 -0.93 57.70
C GLY A 730 26.01 -1.60 56.84
N PRO A 731 25.78 -2.82 56.29
CA PRO A 731 26.77 -3.53 55.46
C PRO A 731 27.10 -2.82 54.14
N PHE A 732 26.29 -1.85 53.70
CA PHE A 732 26.50 -1.13 52.45
C PHE A 732 27.29 0.16 52.60
N ALA A 733 27.54 0.60 53.84
CA ALA A 733 28.24 1.84 54.21
C ALA A 733 27.62 3.10 53.56
N GLY A 734 26.93 3.88 54.39
CA GLY A 734 26.34 5.18 54.07
C GLY A 734 26.03 5.90 55.37
N ASP A 735 25.77 7.20 55.30
CA ASP A 735 25.40 8.02 56.44
C ASP A 735 23.96 7.74 56.86
N ALA A 736 23.07 7.50 55.88
CA ALA A 736 21.68 7.13 56.12
C ALA A 736 21.51 5.62 56.42
N GLU A 737 20.77 5.29 57.48
CA GLU A 737 20.49 3.90 57.91
C GLU A 737 19.00 3.68 58.20
N PHE A 738 18.29 3.10 57.24
CA PHE A 738 16.85 2.85 57.36
C PHE A 738 16.40 1.61 56.57
N THR A 739 15.21 1.11 56.90
CA THR A 739 14.50 0.09 56.13
C THR A 739 13.15 0.65 55.70
N LYS A 740 12.87 0.71 54.39
CA LYS A 740 11.62 1.27 53.85
C LYS A 740 10.83 0.20 53.11
N LEU A 741 9.59 0.00 53.53
CA LEU A 741 8.64 -0.93 52.95
C LEU A 741 7.50 -0.16 52.31
N GLU A 742 7.19 -0.45 51.05
CA GLU A 742 6.12 0.22 50.32
C GLU A 742 5.30 -0.78 49.52
N GLY A 743 3.98 -0.56 49.46
CA GLY A 743 3.06 -1.35 48.67
C GLY A 743 2.01 -0.46 48.02
N SER A 744 1.80 -0.62 46.71
CA SER A 744 0.74 0.07 45.98
C SER A 744 0.04 -0.85 44.99
N THR A 745 -1.24 -0.55 44.76
CA THR A 745 -2.10 -1.28 43.85
C THR A 745 -3.05 -0.32 43.15
N SER A 746 -3.29 -0.52 41.86
CA SER A 746 -4.24 0.25 41.05
C SER A 746 -5.02 -0.73 40.17
N TRP A 747 -6.35 -0.69 40.24
CA TRP A 747 -7.26 -1.59 39.55
C TRP A 747 -8.27 -0.82 38.72
N TYR A 748 -8.46 -1.26 37.48
CA TYR A 748 -9.39 -0.69 36.52
C TYR A 748 -10.46 -1.72 36.17
N PHE A 749 -11.71 -1.39 36.43
CA PHE A 749 -12.87 -2.24 36.19
C PHE A 749 -13.80 -1.57 35.17
N PRO A 750 -13.96 -2.15 33.96
CA PRO A 750 -14.92 -1.63 33.00
C PRO A 750 -16.35 -1.84 33.51
N MET A 751 -17.18 -0.81 33.39
CA MET A 751 -18.60 -0.76 33.79
C MET A 751 -19.51 -0.51 32.58
N PHE A 752 -20.81 -0.41 32.82
CA PHE A 752 -21.79 -0.04 31.79
C PHE A 752 -21.50 1.34 31.19
N TRP A 753 -22.03 1.62 30.00
CA TRP A 753 -21.83 2.89 29.27
C TRP A 753 -20.36 3.29 29.04
N LYS A 754 -19.46 2.29 28.94
CA LYS A 754 -18.02 2.49 28.75
C LYS A 754 -17.35 3.30 29.88
N THR A 755 -18.00 3.40 31.03
CA THR A 755 -17.43 3.96 32.26
C THR A 755 -16.41 2.99 32.85
N VAL A 756 -15.41 3.49 33.57
CA VAL A 756 -14.40 2.70 34.26
C VAL A 756 -14.38 3.08 35.72
N PHE A 757 -14.50 2.10 36.60
CA PHE A 757 -14.22 2.29 38.02
C PHE A 757 -12.73 2.02 38.25
N HIS A 758 -12.02 3.01 38.79
CA HIS A 758 -10.61 2.92 39.13
C HIS A 758 -10.44 3.03 40.65
N PHE A 759 -9.71 2.06 41.21
CA PHE A 759 -9.34 2.04 42.62
C PHE A 759 -7.82 2.02 42.73
N LYS A 760 -7.24 2.96 43.47
CA LYS A 760 -5.82 2.97 43.85
C LYS A 760 -5.72 2.89 45.37
N GLY A 761 -4.77 2.12 45.87
CA GLY A 761 -4.42 2.05 47.29
C GLY A 761 -2.91 1.97 47.44
N SER A 762 -2.39 2.65 48.45
CA SER A 762 -0.96 2.67 48.77
C SER A 762 -0.77 2.70 50.28
N ALA A 763 0.28 2.04 50.75
CA ALA A 763 0.75 2.12 52.13
C ALA A 763 2.26 1.96 52.18
N GLY A 764 2.90 2.58 53.16
CA GLY A 764 4.33 2.45 53.37
C GLY A 764 4.75 2.73 54.81
N GLN A 765 5.89 2.17 55.19
CA GLN A 765 6.54 2.44 56.45
C GLN A 765 8.06 2.48 56.26
N VAL A 766 8.70 3.49 56.83
CA VAL A 766 10.15 3.57 56.98
C VAL A 766 10.50 3.36 58.45
N PHE A 767 11.51 2.53 58.67
CA PHE A 767 12.05 2.21 59.98
C PHE A 767 13.45 2.78 60.05
N GLU A 768 13.72 3.65 61.01
CA GLU A 768 15.08 4.05 61.33
C GLU A 768 15.84 2.85 61.94
N ASN A 769 16.97 2.49 61.34
CA ASN A 769 17.77 1.33 61.79
C ASN A 769 18.79 1.73 62.87
N GLU A 770 19.24 2.97 62.87
CA GLU A 770 20.12 3.57 63.86
C GLU A 770 19.70 5.02 64.11
N THR A 771 19.72 5.44 65.38
CA THR A 771 19.24 6.75 65.81
C THR A 771 19.91 7.90 65.06
N ASP A 772 19.09 8.87 64.66
CA ASP A 772 19.50 10.09 63.94
C ASP A 772 20.10 9.80 62.56
N LYS A 773 19.72 8.69 61.93
CA LYS A 773 20.21 8.30 60.59
C LYS A 773 19.10 8.10 59.56
N LEU A 774 17.86 8.50 59.85
CA LEU A 774 16.79 8.62 58.86
C LEU A 774 16.72 10.06 58.30
N PRO A 775 17.08 10.30 57.03
CA PRO A 775 16.96 11.63 56.43
C PRO A 775 15.50 12.05 56.22
N VAL A 776 15.23 13.35 56.37
CA VAL A 776 13.89 13.95 56.21
C VAL A 776 13.30 13.69 54.82
N TYR A 777 14.14 13.70 53.79
CA TYR A 777 13.72 13.45 52.41
C TYR A 777 13.36 11.99 52.10
N GLU A 778 13.57 11.06 53.04
CA GLU A 778 13.12 9.68 52.95
C GLU A 778 11.80 9.41 53.67
N ARG A 779 11.29 10.39 54.43
CA ARG A 779 9.99 10.32 55.11
C ARG A 779 8.85 10.52 54.10
N PHE A 780 7.63 10.16 54.50
CA PHE A 780 6.45 10.21 53.64
C PHE A 780 5.71 11.54 53.75
N TYR A 781 5.24 12.02 52.60
CA TYR A 781 4.43 13.22 52.42
C TYR A 781 3.27 12.90 51.49
N LEU A 782 2.05 13.33 51.85
CA LEU A 782 0.86 13.18 51.01
C LEU A 782 0.27 14.55 50.64
N GLY A 783 -0.59 14.56 49.62
CA GLY A 783 -1.13 15.76 48.96
C GLY A 783 -0.75 15.84 47.47
N GLY A 784 -1.51 16.64 46.73
CA GLY A 784 -1.33 16.91 45.29
C GLY A 784 -1.92 15.84 44.34
N ILE A 785 -1.78 16.10 43.04
CA ILE A 785 -2.46 15.38 41.94
C ILE A 785 -2.28 13.85 41.89
N ASN A 786 -1.26 13.32 42.57
CA ASN A 786 -0.82 11.92 42.52
C ASN A 786 -1.15 11.09 43.77
N THR A 787 -1.54 11.74 44.88
CA THR A 787 -1.89 11.07 46.14
C THR A 787 -3.31 11.46 46.57
N VAL A 788 -3.50 12.28 47.61
CA VAL A 788 -4.80 12.79 48.06
C VAL A 788 -5.03 14.17 47.43
N ARG A 789 -5.87 14.25 46.40
CA ARG A 789 -6.17 15.52 45.69
C ARG A 789 -7.02 16.44 46.58
N GLY A 790 -7.07 17.73 46.28
CA GLY A 790 -7.78 18.70 47.13
C GLY A 790 -6.96 19.22 48.31
N PHE A 791 -5.69 18.80 48.40
CA PHE A 791 -4.66 19.28 49.30
C PHE A 791 -3.40 19.53 48.47
N ASP A 792 -2.60 20.54 48.80
CA ASP A 792 -1.33 20.79 48.13
C ASP A 792 -0.29 19.73 48.55
N TYR A 793 0.77 19.57 47.75
CA TYR A 793 1.78 18.56 48.01
C TYR A 793 2.46 18.79 49.37
N GLY A 794 2.42 17.77 50.24
CA GLY A 794 3.03 17.81 51.56
C GLY A 794 2.14 18.39 52.66
N ASP A 795 0.93 18.85 52.34
CA ASP A 795 -0.04 19.34 53.34
C ASP A 795 -0.40 18.27 54.36
N LEU A 796 -0.51 17.01 53.90
CA LEU A 796 -0.73 15.87 54.78
C LEU A 796 0.64 15.37 55.25
N SER A 797 1.11 15.96 56.34
CA SER A 797 2.41 15.68 56.94
C SER A 797 2.42 16.04 58.43
N PRO A 798 3.06 15.24 59.30
CA PRO A 798 3.38 15.64 60.66
C PRO A 798 4.15 16.97 60.70
N LEU A 799 3.80 17.82 61.65
CA LEU A 799 4.44 19.11 61.90
C LEU A 799 5.34 19.01 63.14
N ASP A 800 6.53 19.61 63.08
CA ASP A 800 7.37 19.77 64.27
C ASP A 800 6.63 20.65 65.31
N PRO A 801 6.47 20.20 66.56
CA PRO A 801 5.67 20.92 67.55
C PRO A 801 6.29 22.24 68.03
N VAL A 802 7.57 22.50 67.70
CA VAL A 802 8.31 23.70 68.10
C VAL A 802 8.41 24.70 66.95
N THR A 803 8.80 24.24 65.76
CA THR A 803 9.03 25.10 64.59
C THR A 803 7.81 25.26 63.71
N GLY A 804 6.88 24.29 63.73
CA GLY A 804 5.73 24.23 62.84
C GLY A 804 6.07 23.78 61.41
N GLU A 805 7.31 23.35 61.15
CA GLU A 805 7.75 22.88 59.83
C GLU A 805 7.27 21.45 59.54
N ARG A 806 7.14 21.12 58.25
CA ARG A 806 6.65 19.81 57.78
C ARG A 806 7.78 18.79 57.80
N ILE A 807 7.77 17.90 58.79
CA ILE A 807 8.85 16.91 58.98
C ILE A 807 8.59 15.56 58.29
N GLY A 808 7.41 15.36 57.70
CA GLY A 808 7.04 14.08 57.09
C GLY A 808 6.82 13.00 58.14
N GLY A 809 6.21 11.89 57.75
CA GLY A 809 5.95 10.76 58.65
C GLY A 809 6.68 9.49 58.27
N ASP A 810 6.78 8.60 59.24
CA ASP A 810 7.41 7.30 59.07
C ASP A 810 6.44 6.25 58.54
N LYS A 811 5.13 6.51 58.58
CA LYS A 811 4.08 5.65 58.05
C LYS A 811 3.12 6.47 57.20
N MET A 812 2.58 5.87 56.14
CA MET A 812 1.51 6.48 55.35
C MET A 812 0.56 5.45 54.78
N TRP A 813 -0.67 5.87 54.52
CA TRP A 813 -1.54 5.20 53.56
C TRP A 813 -2.45 6.20 52.84
N TYR A 814 -2.88 5.84 51.63
CA TYR A 814 -3.95 6.55 50.94
C TYR A 814 -4.71 5.63 49.98
N THR A 815 -5.93 6.04 49.63
CA THR A 815 -6.77 5.42 48.61
C THR A 815 -7.41 6.46 47.71
N ASN A 816 -7.55 6.12 46.43
CA ASN A 816 -8.27 6.92 45.44
C ASN A 816 -9.36 6.06 44.81
N TRP A 817 -10.59 6.56 44.84
CA TRP A 817 -11.76 5.92 44.27
C TRP A 817 -12.26 6.82 43.15
N GLU A 818 -12.24 6.33 41.91
CA GLU A 818 -12.55 7.13 40.72
C GLU A 818 -13.60 6.46 39.84
N ILE A 819 -14.47 7.28 39.25
CA ILE A 819 -15.34 6.88 38.15
C ILE A 819 -14.96 7.73 36.94
N LEU A 820 -14.40 7.08 35.93
CA LEU A 820 -14.02 7.67 34.65
C LEU A 820 -15.13 7.42 33.63
N PHE A 821 -15.64 8.45 32.95
CA PHE A 821 -16.71 8.31 31.96
C PHE A 821 -16.37 9.05 30.67
N PRO A 822 -16.73 8.50 29.50
CA PRO A 822 -16.42 9.14 28.23
C PRO A 822 -17.26 10.41 28.06
N LEU A 823 -16.61 11.54 27.78
CA LEU A 823 -17.28 12.77 27.34
C LEU A 823 -17.25 12.89 25.81
N ALA A 824 -16.12 12.50 25.21
CA ALA A 824 -15.93 12.49 23.76
C ALA A 824 -14.94 11.36 23.41
N GLU A 825 -15.46 10.14 23.24
CA GLU A 825 -14.68 8.90 23.10
C GLU A 825 -13.72 8.95 21.91
N ASN A 826 -14.22 9.34 20.74
CA ASN A 826 -13.43 9.47 19.50
C ASN A 826 -12.35 10.56 19.59
N GLN A 827 -12.38 11.40 20.63
CA GLN A 827 -11.44 12.50 20.87
C GLN A 827 -10.55 12.25 22.11
N GLY A 828 -10.69 11.11 22.78
CA GLY A 828 -9.89 10.77 23.97
C GLY A 828 -10.19 11.63 25.20
N VAL A 829 -11.39 12.20 25.31
CA VAL A 829 -11.81 13.03 26.45
C VAL A 829 -12.66 12.22 27.42
N GLN A 830 -12.23 12.15 28.67
CA GLN A 830 -12.89 11.47 29.77
C GLN A 830 -13.13 12.44 30.93
N GLY A 831 -14.35 12.46 31.45
CA GLY A 831 -14.63 13.06 32.74
C GLY A 831 -14.24 12.09 33.86
N LEU A 832 -13.88 12.63 35.02
CA LEU A 832 -13.66 11.85 36.23
C LEU A 832 -14.38 12.48 37.42
N VAL A 833 -14.91 11.64 38.30
CA VAL A 833 -15.28 12.02 39.67
C VAL A 833 -14.49 11.15 40.63
N PHE A 834 -14.08 11.70 41.77
CA PHE A 834 -13.25 10.97 42.72
C PHE A 834 -13.61 11.22 44.18
N PHE A 835 -13.21 10.27 45.02
CA PHE A 835 -13.09 10.37 46.47
C PHE A 835 -11.69 9.89 46.85
N ASP A 836 -10.94 10.74 47.53
CA ASP A 836 -9.60 10.42 48.01
C ASP A 836 -9.59 10.45 49.54
N ALA A 837 -8.82 9.55 50.13
CA ALA A 837 -8.61 9.51 51.57
C ALA A 837 -7.18 9.07 51.88
N GLY A 838 -6.55 9.64 52.89
CA GLY A 838 -5.22 9.21 53.32
C GLY A 838 -4.75 9.89 54.59
N GLN A 839 -3.64 9.38 55.11
CA GLN A 839 -2.98 9.93 56.29
C GLN A 839 -1.49 9.60 56.33
N VAL A 840 -0.74 10.48 56.96
CA VAL A 840 0.67 10.31 57.32
C VAL A 840 0.81 10.31 58.84
N PHE A 841 1.62 9.41 59.38
CA PHE A 841 1.84 9.25 60.81
C PHE A 841 3.33 9.22 61.15
N ASP A 842 3.68 9.69 62.34
CA ASP A 842 5.05 9.61 62.86
C ASP A 842 5.35 8.23 63.50
N ASP A 843 6.59 7.96 63.93
CA ASP A 843 6.98 6.66 64.51
C ASP A 843 6.24 6.35 65.81
N ASP A 844 5.99 7.35 66.65
CA ASP A 844 5.30 7.19 67.94
C ASP A 844 3.77 7.06 67.82
N GLU A 845 3.22 7.27 66.62
CA GLU A 845 1.79 7.15 66.33
C GLU A 845 1.41 5.74 65.84
N ASP A 846 0.29 5.21 66.34
CA ASP A 846 -0.24 3.93 65.89
C ASP A 846 -0.90 4.05 64.51
N TRP A 847 -0.82 2.98 63.70
CA TRP A 847 -1.57 2.87 62.45
C TRP A 847 -3.07 3.07 62.71
N SER A 848 -3.68 4.06 62.05
CA SER A 848 -5.12 4.32 62.12
C SER A 848 -5.75 4.37 60.74
N LEU A 849 -6.91 3.72 60.61
CA LEU A 849 -7.79 3.84 59.43
C LEU A 849 -9.04 4.71 59.72
N ASP A 850 -9.20 5.16 60.97
CA ASP A 850 -10.35 5.95 61.40
C ASP A 850 -10.03 7.46 61.45
N SER A 851 -8.75 7.81 61.55
CA SER A 851 -8.26 9.20 61.56
C SER A 851 -7.53 9.49 60.26
N TYR A 852 -8.26 10.02 59.27
CA TYR A 852 -7.75 10.29 57.93
C TYR A 852 -8.28 11.61 57.39
N ARG A 853 -7.58 12.17 56.41
CA ARG A 853 -8.04 13.33 55.64
C ARG A 853 -8.73 12.84 54.37
N GLU A 854 -9.81 13.50 53.98
CA GLU A 854 -10.63 13.10 52.83
C GLU A 854 -11.03 14.28 51.95
N SER A 855 -11.18 13.99 50.67
CA SER A 855 -11.64 14.95 49.68
C SER A 855 -12.48 14.29 48.61
N VAL A 856 -13.29 15.11 47.95
CA VAL A 856 -14.06 14.72 46.76
C VAL A 856 -13.80 15.70 45.64
N GLY A 857 -13.95 15.27 44.40
CA GLY A 857 -13.79 16.21 43.32
C GLY A 857 -14.18 15.72 41.95
N LEU A 858 -13.94 16.61 40.99
CA LEU A 858 -14.25 16.44 39.59
C LEU A 858 -12.99 16.71 38.78
N GLY A 859 -12.88 16.07 37.62
CA GLY A 859 -11.78 16.36 36.72
C GLY A 859 -12.04 15.94 35.28
N LEU A 860 -11.06 16.22 34.44
CA LEU A 860 -11.08 15.93 33.02
C LEU A 860 -9.71 15.39 32.63
N ASN A 861 -9.71 14.22 32.02
CA ASN A 861 -8.56 13.61 31.37
C ASN A 861 -8.74 13.73 29.86
N TRP A 862 -7.76 14.30 29.17
CA TRP A 862 -7.76 14.43 27.72
C TRP A 862 -6.45 13.96 27.13
N LEU A 863 -6.51 12.90 26.31
CA LEU A 863 -5.40 12.50 25.45
C LEU A 863 -5.35 13.45 24.24
N SER A 864 -4.83 14.66 24.46
CA SER A 864 -4.76 15.69 23.43
C SER A 864 -3.67 15.38 22.39
N PRO A 865 -3.71 16.00 21.19
CA PRO A 865 -2.61 15.90 20.22
C PRO A 865 -1.24 16.36 20.77
N MET A 866 -1.23 17.19 21.82
CA MET A 866 -0.01 17.70 22.46
C MET A 866 0.45 16.85 23.66
N GLY A 867 -0.27 15.78 24.00
CA GLY A 867 0.01 14.89 25.14
C GLY A 867 -1.18 14.79 26.11
N PRO A 868 -1.07 13.90 27.13
CA PRO A 868 -2.08 13.78 28.17
C PRO A 868 -2.25 15.09 28.94
N LEU A 869 -3.50 15.48 29.16
CA LEU A 869 -3.89 16.60 30.00
C LEU A 869 -4.82 16.06 31.08
N LYS A 870 -4.56 16.42 32.32
CA LYS A 870 -5.40 16.12 33.48
C LYS A 870 -5.64 17.43 34.21
N ILE A 871 -6.91 17.76 34.44
CA ILE A 871 -7.33 18.89 35.27
C ILE A 871 -8.24 18.31 36.33
N VAL A 872 -8.03 18.68 37.58
CA VAL A 872 -8.76 18.19 38.74
C VAL A 872 -9.07 19.36 39.65
N TRP A 873 -10.31 19.44 40.10
CA TRP A 873 -10.70 20.24 41.24
C TRP A 873 -11.06 19.29 42.39
N GLY A 874 -10.37 19.44 43.52
CA GLY A 874 -10.64 18.70 44.75
C GLY A 874 -11.16 19.62 45.85
N TYR A 875 -12.14 19.14 46.60
CA TYR A 875 -12.76 19.81 47.73
C TYR A 875 -12.46 19.03 49.01
N ASN A 876 -11.82 19.67 49.97
CA ASN A 876 -11.52 19.12 51.28
C ASN A 876 -12.83 19.01 52.08
N LEU A 877 -13.19 17.81 52.51
CA LEU A 877 -14.48 17.57 53.18
C LEU A 877 -14.49 18.01 54.65
N ASP A 878 -13.31 18.13 55.26
CA ASP A 878 -13.14 18.52 56.66
C ASP A 878 -11.86 19.38 56.80
N PRO A 879 -11.87 20.63 56.31
CA PRO A 879 -10.69 21.51 56.35
C PRO A 879 -10.38 21.99 57.77
N LEU A 880 -9.09 22.04 58.10
CA LEU A 880 -8.60 22.71 59.32
C LEU A 880 -8.56 24.23 59.13
N ASP A 881 -8.44 24.99 60.23
CA ASP A 881 -8.47 26.45 60.22
C ASP A 881 -7.38 27.10 59.33
N ASP A 882 -6.30 26.38 59.05
CA ASP A 882 -5.13 26.78 58.26
C ASP A 882 -5.03 26.11 56.88
N GLU A 883 -6.06 25.37 56.47
CA GLU A 883 -6.11 24.66 55.18
C GLU A 883 -7.09 25.30 54.19
N ASP A 884 -6.81 25.13 52.90
CA ASP A 884 -7.71 25.55 51.84
C ASP A 884 -8.93 24.62 51.72
N ASP A 885 -10.10 25.22 51.48
CA ASP A 885 -11.37 24.49 51.24
C ASP A 885 -11.32 23.66 49.94
N SER A 886 -10.52 24.09 48.96
CA SER A 886 -10.43 23.41 47.66
C SER A 886 -9.17 23.75 46.88
N VAL A 887 -8.63 22.78 46.15
CA VAL A 887 -7.41 22.92 45.33
C VAL A 887 -7.71 22.59 43.87
N TRP A 888 -7.11 23.34 42.96
CA TRP A 888 -7.09 23.05 41.52
C TRP A 888 -5.74 22.48 41.13
N ASP A 889 -5.72 21.22 40.76
CA ASP A 889 -4.57 20.53 40.22
C ASP A 889 -4.66 20.41 38.70
N PHE A 890 -3.53 20.54 38.04
CA PHE A 890 -3.46 20.25 36.62
C PHE A 890 -2.10 19.72 36.22
N SER A 891 -2.08 18.94 35.15
CA SER A 891 -0.87 18.44 34.52
C SER A 891 -1.09 18.35 33.02
N VAL A 892 -0.18 18.92 32.23
CA VAL A 892 -0.19 18.87 30.77
C VAL A 892 1.14 18.32 30.29
N GLY A 893 1.15 17.22 29.53
CA GLY A 893 2.36 16.59 29.00
C GLY A 893 2.59 15.16 29.50
N GLY A 894 3.72 14.55 29.10
CA GLY A 894 3.99 13.13 29.27
C GLY A 894 4.73 12.70 30.55
N THR A 895 4.99 13.62 31.49
CA THR A 895 5.87 13.39 32.66
C THR A 895 5.16 13.04 33.97
N PHE A 896 3.86 12.78 33.97
CA PHE A 896 3.05 12.68 35.19
C PHE A 896 2.40 11.32 35.38
#